data_AF-A0A7C4WEB4-F1
#
_entry.id   AF-A0A7C4WEB4-F1
#
_cell.length_a   1.000
_cell.length_b   1.000
_cell.length_c   1.000
_cell.angle_alpha   90.00
_cell.angle_beta   90.00
_cell.angle_gamma   90.00
#
_symmetry.space_group_name_H-M   'P 1'
#
loop_
_entity.id
_entity.type
_entity.pdbx_description
1 polymer ?
#
loop_
_entity_poly.entity_id
_entity_poly.type
_entity_poly.pdbx_seq_one_letter_code
_entity_poly.pdbx_strand_id
1 'polypeptide(L)'
;MKRSDLLEELRSSLEKIVEEIEQVKRSGIVIVGKEEIEYKLDRMKSSLNQAKKLIYELGDTELEEAYRKIEEKTKGVDDRSLVENISEIKALLWSFDGLITTKGKEIGKRSGIFRGREENHIARISQKFWSLKRIISEMGEECSRLENFLPYSIESSEIIDLLRSLELGGEIWTSDLIARISGLRNVAGELYTEEVKLRGEAFQLLDEESKPLELLLLHYPPFEPIHRNVGGIIGRYIWLLELKNGEIKPQEVANETAKLDENNRLTLVEPKDLRDLKEVIMKIEFKKKEFRSFVFVKYGSKKLFDELKGRTIEEVQKRYDEYVRRKRGRMDVSTYSATNLSYVWFCLLGRGMSTDPYDLDCPFIENCTIGKSRGRCDKWSWRRRLFPKVYVSSEIKISPSSMKNLEEDLNFLFIKPVAARGVQIWKQYKSAQWYMPTVISEGPVVKAEFSRPIVENLKRTNFVGFKIPLSIVESIVDTILEEDNSHKPEITVLYPDRKVTLDKVLISKFYIYSRTRGGFDTFSFLSKASRQISKDFENFKKNLSNKELKDYLIKRIGHTLAHLFLIFISNSLEIEMDDLIYVFSESEDELLVAVAENSMLGSIDIFGHLKHKFGSLNNMIYEFLTKTVKLLDEHVQELRNFSKNQVLQGRSELNLVAEKVKMRYEDFVAKGLIMDATNFINHLVLSEEDKKIAEELKIDIGKVRDLLLDAINVSGINTCLDGCVACIMLDRRCTEPLLQNLNLSLNLSLYFLRILLGEEIKGRGNKIGIAILNQAKESLFAFSPYIDDEGANFLSELAQRGVKITLVTYDKFASKYKNILNNPNVSICALKKPKHYKFYIIDRRILVNTSQNLSNLSSINNFRIQCIKPEDAESYERAEIEDCDYVR
;
A
#
# COMPACT_ATOMS: atom_id res chain seq x y z
N MET A 1 15.23 41.72 -0.42
CA MET A 1 16.33 41.37 0.50
C MET A 1 17.45 40.71 -0.29
N LYS A 2 18.71 41.02 0.00
CA LYS A 2 19.82 40.23 -0.55
C LYS A 2 19.82 38.86 0.14
N ARG A 3 20.31 37.82 -0.55
CA ARG A 3 20.40 36.45 -0.01
C ARG A 3 21.16 36.40 1.32
N SER A 4 22.12 37.30 1.52
CA SER A 4 22.83 37.50 2.79
C SER A 4 21.87 37.88 3.92
N ASP A 5 21.03 38.88 3.69
CA ASP A 5 20.16 39.47 4.70
C ASP A 5 19.10 38.44 5.16
N LEU A 6 18.61 37.63 4.21
CA LEU A 6 17.63 36.57 4.48
C LEU A 6 18.24 35.39 5.23
N LEU A 7 19.50 35.04 4.95
CA LEU A 7 20.23 34.00 5.69
C LEU A 7 20.61 34.45 7.10
N GLU A 8 20.88 35.74 7.29
CA GLU A 8 21.24 36.32 8.58
C GLU A 8 20.00 36.44 9.49
N GLU A 9 18.84 36.77 8.93
CA GLU A 9 17.56 36.77 9.62
C GLU A 9 17.08 35.34 9.98
N LEU A 10 17.28 34.37 9.08
CA LEU A 10 17.03 32.93 9.34
C LEU A 10 17.95 32.39 10.43
N ARG A 11 19.24 32.76 10.38
CA ARG A 11 20.23 32.35 11.38
C ARG A 11 19.89 32.94 12.75
N SER A 12 19.54 34.21 12.82
CA SER A 12 19.12 34.86 14.07
C SER A 12 17.85 34.22 14.64
N SER A 13 16.89 33.87 13.79
CA SER A 13 15.66 33.19 14.21
C SER A 13 15.95 31.77 14.71
N LEU A 14 16.79 31.01 14.00
CA LEU A 14 17.21 29.66 14.39
C LEU A 14 18.04 29.66 15.68
N GLU A 15 18.96 30.61 15.85
CA GLU A 15 19.74 30.77 17.09
C GLU A 15 18.82 31.06 18.27
N LYS A 16 17.81 31.93 18.10
CA LYS A 16 16.80 32.21 19.13
C LYS A 16 15.94 30.99 19.47
N ILE A 17 15.53 30.20 18.46
CA ILE A 17 14.75 28.97 18.66
C ILE A 17 15.59 27.87 19.34
N VAL A 18 16.85 27.72 18.95
CA VAL A 18 17.78 26.78 19.61
C VAL A 18 18.02 27.20 21.05
N GLU A 19 18.15 28.50 21.31
CA GLU A 19 18.27 29.04 22.67
C GLU A 19 17.00 28.76 23.48
N GLU A 20 15.80 28.94 22.90
CA GLU A 20 14.52 28.59 23.52
C GLU A 20 14.38 27.07 23.76
N ILE A 21 14.80 26.21 22.83
CA ILE A 21 14.79 24.74 22.98
C ILE A 21 15.80 24.26 24.03
N GLU A 22 17.00 24.83 24.05
CA GLU A 22 18.00 24.59 25.09
C GLU A 22 17.51 25.07 26.46
N GLN A 23 16.80 26.19 26.51
CA GLN A 23 16.19 26.72 27.73
C GLN A 23 15.04 25.82 28.21
N VAL A 24 14.21 25.29 27.29
CA VAL A 24 13.16 24.29 27.56
C VAL A 24 13.77 22.98 28.07
N LYS A 25 14.83 22.47 27.44
CA LYS A 25 15.58 21.28 27.90
C LYS A 25 16.22 21.49 29.28
N ARG A 26 16.80 22.67 29.53
CA ARG A 26 17.40 23.04 30.84
C ARG A 26 16.36 23.27 31.92
N SER A 27 15.14 23.68 31.56
CA SER A 27 14.03 23.87 32.49
C SER A 27 13.32 22.58 32.88
N GLY A 28 13.69 21.44 32.30
CA GLY A 28 13.12 20.14 32.65
C GLY A 28 11.61 20.04 32.39
N ILE A 29 11.09 20.81 31.43
CA ILE A 29 9.68 20.76 31.03
C ILE A 29 9.44 19.39 30.40
N VAL A 30 8.80 18.53 31.17
CA VAL A 30 8.25 17.26 30.72
C VAL A 30 6.75 17.48 30.58
N ILE A 31 6.19 17.32 29.37
CA ILE A 31 4.73 17.32 29.11
C ILE A 31 4.09 16.01 29.63
N VAL A 32 4.48 15.55 30.82
CA VAL A 32 3.84 14.40 31.50
C VAL A 32 2.60 14.85 32.27
N GLY A 33 2.49 16.13 32.61
CA GLY A 33 1.40 16.66 33.45
C GLY A 33 0.01 16.56 32.81
N LYS A 34 -0.15 16.85 31.51
CA LYS A 34 -1.49 16.96 30.89
C LYS A 34 -2.16 15.60 30.69
N GLU A 35 -1.47 14.62 30.12
CA GLU A 35 -2.02 13.27 29.94
C GLU A 35 -2.28 12.59 31.29
N GLU A 36 -1.41 12.83 32.29
CA GLU A 36 -1.60 12.29 33.63
C GLU A 36 -2.79 12.95 34.35
N ILE A 37 -3.02 14.26 34.14
CA ILE A 37 -4.20 14.98 34.62
C ILE A 37 -5.47 14.51 33.90
N GLU A 38 -5.46 14.36 32.57
CA GLU A 38 -6.58 13.85 31.78
C GLU A 38 -6.94 12.40 32.17
N TYR A 39 -5.94 11.54 32.36
CA TYR A 39 -6.12 10.17 32.86
C TYR A 39 -6.69 10.14 34.29
N LYS A 40 -6.16 10.99 35.19
CA LYS A 40 -6.69 11.14 36.56
C LYS A 40 -8.12 11.69 36.55
N LEU A 41 -8.45 12.59 35.61
CA LEU A 41 -9.78 13.13 35.38
C LEU A 41 -10.78 12.06 34.94
N ASP A 42 -10.42 11.21 33.99
CA ASP A 42 -11.28 10.12 33.53
C ASP A 42 -11.50 9.07 34.63
N ARG A 43 -10.47 8.77 35.43
CA ARG A 43 -10.61 7.91 36.63
C ARG A 43 -11.50 8.54 37.69
N MET A 44 -11.45 9.86 37.86
CA MET A 44 -12.31 10.60 38.77
C MET A 44 -13.78 10.53 38.30
N LYS A 45 -14.05 10.82 37.02
CA LYS A 45 -15.39 10.73 36.41
C LYS A 45 -15.98 9.32 36.53
N SER A 46 -15.17 8.29 36.24
CA SER A 46 -15.58 6.89 36.40
C SER A 46 -15.92 6.52 37.84
N SER A 47 -15.09 6.95 38.80
CA SER A 47 -15.31 6.72 40.23
C SER A 47 -16.54 7.45 40.77
N LEU A 48 -16.78 8.69 40.32
CA LEU A 48 -17.98 9.47 40.64
C LEU A 48 -19.25 8.81 40.10
N ASN A 49 -19.25 8.32 38.86
CA ASN A 49 -20.41 7.64 38.26
C ASN A 49 -20.76 6.33 38.98
N GLN A 50 -19.74 5.58 39.43
CA GLN A 50 -19.95 4.37 40.22
C GLN A 50 -20.48 4.66 41.62
N ALA A 51 -19.97 5.71 42.28
CA ALA A 51 -20.45 6.17 43.57
C ALA A 51 -21.91 6.65 43.50
N LYS A 52 -22.27 7.39 42.44
CA LYS A 52 -23.64 7.85 42.15
C LYS A 52 -24.64 6.69 42.17
N LYS A 53 -24.32 5.63 41.43
CA LYS A 53 -25.17 4.44 41.35
C LYS A 53 -25.39 3.79 42.72
N LEU A 54 -24.32 3.65 43.52
CA LEU A 54 -24.39 3.04 44.85
C LEU A 54 -25.17 3.90 45.86
N ILE A 55 -25.07 5.23 45.76
CA ILE A 55 -25.81 6.17 46.61
C ILE A 55 -27.31 6.12 46.30
N TYR A 56 -27.69 6.12 45.02
CA TYR A 56 -29.10 5.96 44.62
C TYR A 56 -29.68 4.59 45.00
N GLU A 57 -28.86 3.53 44.99
CA GLU A 57 -29.27 2.20 45.44
C GLU A 57 -29.46 2.11 46.97
N LEU A 58 -28.85 3.02 47.75
CA LEU A 58 -29.09 3.15 49.19
C LEU A 58 -30.33 3.98 49.52
N GLY A 59 -30.74 4.90 48.65
CA GLY A 59 -31.91 5.77 48.85
C GLY A 59 -31.76 6.76 50.02
N ASP A 60 -30.54 7.13 50.41
CA ASP A 60 -30.27 8.10 51.48
C ASP A 60 -30.21 9.52 50.89
N THR A 61 -31.22 10.33 51.21
CA THR A 61 -31.39 11.67 50.66
C THR A 61 -30.30 12.66 51.08
N GLU A 62 -29.65 12.46 52.24
CA GLU A 62 -28.56 13.33 52.68
C GLU A 62 -27.27 13.03 51.90
N LEU A 63 -27.00 11.74 51.63
CA LEU A 63 -25.90 11.33 50.75
C LEU A 63 -26.14 11.74 49.29
N GLU A 64 -27.38 11.71 48.80
CA GLU A 64 -27.72 12.20 47.47
C GLU A 64 -27.49 13.72 47.33
N GLU A 65 -27.94 14.51 48.32
CA GLU A 65 -27.77 15.96 48.31
C GLU A 65 -26.29 16.37 48.40
N ALA A 66 -25.53 15.71 49.26
CA ALA A 66 -24.11 16.01 49.40
C ALA A 66 -23.31 15.56 48.16
N TYR A 67 -23.76 14.53 47.43
CA TYR A 67 -23.18 14.11 46.15
C TYR A 67 -23.51 15.10 45.03
N ARG A 68 -24.74 15.65 45.02
CA ARG A 68 -25.16 16.65 44.03
C ARG A 68 -24.26 17.90 44.06
N LYS A 69 -23.84 18.35 45.24
CA LYS A 69 -22.89 19.47 45.39
C LYS A 69 -21.51 19.17 44.77
N ILE A 70 -21.04 17.93 44.85
CA ILE A 70 -19.81 17.49 44.19
C ILE A 70 -20.02 17.40 42.67
N GLU A 71 -21.17 16.92 42.22
CA GLU A 71 -21.53 16.84 40.80
C GLU A 71 -21.63 18.24 40.17
N GLU A 72 -22.28 19.20 40.81
CA GLU A 72 -22.39 20.58 40.32
C GLU A 72 -21.03 21.24 40.11
N LYS A 73 -20.05 20.93 40.96
CA LYS A 73 -18.68 21.45 40.85
C LYS A 73 -17.80 20.67 39.86
N THR A 74 -18.28 19.55 39.32
CA THR A 74 -17.53 18.70 38.38
C THR A 74 -18.19 18.59 37.00
N LYS A 75 -19.39 19.14 36.81
CA LYS A 75 -20.20 18.99 35.60
C LYS A 75 -20.05 20.18 34.65
N GLY A 76 -19.64 19.91 33.41
CA GLY A 76 -19.53 20.94 32.35
C GLY A 76 -18.36 21.90 32.51
N VAL A 77 -17.38 21.54 33.34
CA VAL A 77 -16.22 22.37 33.66
C VAL A 77 -15.10 22.04 32.65
N ASP A 78 -14.56 23.05 31.98
CA ASP A 78 -13.35 22.88 31.17
C ASP A 78 -12.13 22.59 32.07
N ASP A 79 -11.03 22.11 31.48
CA ASP A 79 -9.86 21.65 32.24
C ASP A 79 -9.28 22.76 33.15
N ARG A 80 -9.51 24.03 32.82
CA ARG A 80 -9.01 25.19 33.56
C ARG A 80 -9.85 25.50 34.80
N SER A 81 -11.16 25.53 34.65
CA SER A 81 -12.08 25.78 35.76
C SER A 81 -12.10 24.61 36.77
N LEU A 82 -11.75 23.39 36.35
CA LEU A 82 -11.71 22.25 37.25
C LEU A 82 -10.49 22.30 38.18
N VAL A 83 -9.34 22.80 37.70
CA VAL A 83 -8.15 23.07 38.50
C VAL A 83 -8.42 24.17 39.54
N GLU A 84 -9.10 25.24 39.15
CA GLU A 84 -9.51 26.33 40.05
C GLU A 84 -10.45 25.85 41.18
N ASN A 85 -11.24 24.80 40.94
CA ASN A 85 -12.18 24.24 41.89
C ASN A 85 -11.61 23.08 42.77
N ILE A 86 -10.35 22.64 42.56
CA ILE A 86 -9.77 21.47 43.28
C ILE A 86 -9.88 21.62 44.81
N SER A 87 -9.59 22.81 45.34
CA SER A 87 -9.65 23.08 46.78
C SER A 87 -11.07 22.96 47.35
N GLU A 88 -12.07 23.42 46.60
CA GLU A 88 -13.49 23.32 46.99
C GLU A 88 -14.00 21.87 46.89
N ILE A 89 -13.64 21.15 45.83
CA ILE A 89 -13.98 19.73 45.63
C ILE A 89 -13.36 18.89 46.75
N LYS A 90 -12.10 19.18 47.14
CA LYS A 90 -11.44 18.54 48.27
C LYS A 90 -12.24 18.76 49.55
N ALA A 91 -12.63 20.00 49.86
CA ALA A 91 -13.43 20.33 51.04
C ALA A 91 -14.78 19.59 51.07
N LEU A 92 -15.47 19.51 49.92
CA LEU A 92 -16.74 18.78 49.79
C LEU A 92 -16.56 17.27 50.02
N LEU A 93 -15.47 16.67 49.52
CA LEU A 93 -15.17 15.25 49.74
C LEU A 93 -14.82 14.91 51.19
N TRP A 94 -14.18 15.84 51.92
CA TRP A 94 -13.94 15.69 53.35
C TRP A 94 -15.22 15.78 54.17
N SER A 95 -16.13 16.70 53.81
CA SER A 95 -17.46 16.79 54.41
C SER A 95 -18.29 15.52 54.15
N PHE A 96 -18.24 15.00 52.92
CA PHE A 96 -18.96 13.79 52.52
C PHE A 96 -18.51 12.54 53.28
N ASP A 97 -17.21 12.39 53.52
CA ASP A 97 -16.65 11.26 54.29
C ASP A 97 -17.07 11.25 55.76
N GLY A 98 -17.20 12.45 56.36
CA GLY A 98 -17.78 12.60 57.70
C GLY A 98 -19.24 12.14 57.74
N LEU A 99 -20.00 12.43 56.69
CA LEU A 99 -21.40 12.00 56.54
C LEU A 99 -21.51 10.48 56.36
N ILE A 100 -20.70 9.88 55.47
CA ILE A 100 -20.66 8.41 55.28
C ILE A 100 -20.29 7.70 56.59
N THR A 101 -19.30 8.21 57.32
CA THR A 101 -18.87 7.64 58.61
C THR A 101 -19.98 7.71 59.66
N THR A 102 -20.76 8.79 59.66
CA THR A 102 -21.90 8.99 60.57
C THR A 102 -23.03 8.02 60.23
N LYS A 103 -23.39 7.91 58.94
CA LYS A 103 -24.39 6.94 58.45
C LYS A 103 -23.97 5.49 58.70
N GLY A 104 -22.69 5.15 58.51
CA GLY A 104 -22.15 3.83 58.83
C GLY A 104 -22.33 3.46 60.31
N LYS A 105 -22.14 4.42 61.22
CA LYS A 105 -22.39 4.22 62.66
C LYS A 105 -23.87 4.12 63.01
N GLU A 106 -24.75 4.84 62.30
CA GLU A 106 -26.21 4.75 62.47
C GLU A 106 -26.77 3.40 62.01
N ILE A 107 -26.30 2.90 60.86
CA ILE A 107 -26.67 1.58 60.32
C ILE A 107 -26.15 0.46 61.22
N GLY A 108 -24.92 0.60 61.74
CA GLY A 108 -24.34 -0.37 62.69
C GLY A 108 -25.09 -0.50 64.03
N LYS A 109 -25.94 0.48 64.39
CA LYS A 109 -26.79 0.45 65.60
C LYS A 109 -28.19 -0.15 65.36
N ARG A 110 -28.59 -0.40 64.11
CA ARG A 110 -29.92 -0.98 63.77
C ARG A 110 -29.85 -2.51 63.79
N SER A 111 -30.83 -3.16 64.43
CA SER A 111 -31.00 -4.63 64.42
C SER A 111 -32.02 -5.07 63.36
N GLY A 112 -31.56 -5.72 62.29
CA GLY A 112 -32.46 -6.21 61.23
C GLY A 112 -31.77 -6.97 60.09
N ILE A 113 -32.57 -7.73 59.33
CA ILE A 113 -32.16 -8.67 58.25
C ILE A 113 -31.53 -7.97 57.03
N PHE A 114 -31.76 -6.67 56.84
CA PHE A 114 -31.18 -5.87 55.74
C PHE A 114 -29.79 -5.27 56.03
N ARG A 115 -29.29 -5.43 57.25
CA ARG A 115 -28.02 -4.85 57.74
C ARG A 115 -26.82 -5.18 56.86
N GLY A 116 -26.70 -6.43 56.38
CA GLY A 116 -25.55 -6.85 55.59
C GLY A 116 -25.47 -6.24 54.19
N ARG A 117 -26.59 -5.79 53.61
CA ARG A 117 -26.61 -5.18 52.27
C ARG A 117 -26.25 -3.70 52.33
N GLU A 118 -26.79 -3.00 53.32
CA GLU A 118 -26.52 -1.58 53.58
C GLU A 118 -25.08 -1.35 54.06
N GLU A 119 -24.57 -2.19 54.97
CA GLU A 119 -23.16 -2.15 55.41
C GLU A 119 -22.20 -2.38 54.23
N ASN A 120 -22.55 -3.27 53.30
CA ASN A 120 -21.74 -3.53 52.10
C ASN A 120 -21.80 -2.35 51.10
N HIS A 121 -22.97 -1.72 50.92
CA HIS A 121 -23.07 -0.51 50.11
C HIS A 121 -22.28 0.66 50.71
N ILE A 122 -22.35 0.89 52.02
CA ILE A 122 -21.54 1.92 52.70
C ILE A 122 -20.05 1.60 52.57
N ALA A 123 -19.62 0.35 52.78
CA ALA A 123 -18.22 -0.02 52.63
C ALA A 123 -17.69 0.23 51.21
N ARG A 124 -18.49 -0.10 50.18
CA ARG A 124 -18.14 0.15 48.77
C ARG A 124 -18.12 1.64 48.43
N ILE A 125 -19.03 2.43 49.00
CA ILE A 125 -19.04 3.89 48.84
C ILE A 125 -17.79 4.49 49.51
N SER A 126 -17.50 4.13 50.76
CA SER A 126 -16.27 4.58 51.45
C SER A 126 -15.01 4.26 50.66
N GLN A 127 -14.91 3.04 50.11
CA GLN A 127 -13.77 2.64 49.28
C GLN A 127 -13.61 3.51 48.02
N LYS A 128 -14.73 3.85 47.36
CA LYS A 128 -14.72 4.70 46.14
C LYS A 128 -14.39 6.15 46.48
N PHE A 129 -14.91 6.67 47.58
CA PHE A 129 -14.58 8.02 48.05
C PHE A 129 -13.13 8.14 48.53
N TRP A 130 -12.58 7.11 49.15
CA TRP A 130 -11.16 7.07 49.49
C TRP A 130 -10.28 7.10 48.24
N SER A 131 -10.64 6.35 47.19
CA SER A 131 -9.97 6.42 45.89
C SER A 131 -10.07 7.81 45.26
N LEU A 132 -11.23 8.48 45.36
CA LEU A 132 -11.42 9.84 44.85
C LEU A 132 -10.56 10.87 45.59
N LYS A 133 -10.50 10.79 46.93
CA LYS A 133 -9.63 11.64 47.76
C LYS A 133 -8.17 11.49 47.36
N ARG A 134 -7.72 10.26 47.10
CA ARG A 134 -6.35 9.98 46.67
C ARG A 134 -6.04 10.61 45.32
N ILE A 135 -6.92 10.41 44.33
CA ILE A 135 -6.78 10.98 42.98
C ILE A 135 -6.73 12.52 43.04
N ILE A 136 -7.57 13.16 43.87
CA ILE A 136 -7.64 14.62 43.96
C ILE A 136 -6.44 15.22 44.72
N SER A 137 -5.91 14.54 45.74
CA SER A 137 -4.64 14.94 46.36
C SER A 137 -3.47 14.80 45.37
N GLU A 138 -3.39 13.69 44.64
CA GLU A 138 -2.38 13.47 43.58
C GLU A 138 -2.48 14.53 42.48
N MET A 139 -3.69 14.96 42.09
CA MET A 139 -3.90 16.05 41.12
C MET A 139 -3.51 17.42 41.68
N GLY A 140 -3.83 17.71 42.94
CA GLY A 140 -3.49 18.99 43.57
C GLY A 140 -1.98 19.19 43.75
N GLU A 141 -1.26 18.12 44.09
CA GLU A 141 0.21 18.12 44.14
C GLU A 141 0.81 18.34 42.75
N GLU A 142 0.26 17.70 41.72
CA GLU A 142 0.73 17.86 40.33
C GLU A 142 0.42 19.26 39.77
N CYS A 143 -0.75 19.83 40.07
CA CYS A 143 -1.10 21.20 39.67
C CYS A 143 -0.22 22.23 40.38
N SER A 144 0.03 22.06 41.69
CA SER A 144 0.95 22.92 42.45
C SER A 144 2.39 22.81 41.92
N ARG A 145 2.78 21.64 41.42
CA ARG A 145 4.05 21.44 40.73
C ARG A 145 4.07 22.27 39.45
N LEU A 146 3.07 22.13 38.59
CA LEU A 146 2.96 22.82 37.30
C LEU A 146 2.86 24.36 37.42
N GLU A 147 2.14 24.88 38.41
CA GLU A 147 2.04 26.33 38.66
C GLU A 147 3.39 26.97 39.04
N ASN A 148 4.27 26.21 39.69
CA ASN A 148 5.62 26.66 40.02
C ASN A 148 6.60 26.60 38.82
N PHE A 149 6.19 26.02 37.68
CA PHE A 149 7.04 25.78 36.50
C PHE A 149 6.69 26.61 35.25
N LEU A 150 5.62 27.42 35.25
CA LEU A 150 5.14 28.15 34.07
C LEU A 150 5.26 29.68 34.20
N PRO A 151 6.33 30.33 33.66
CA PRO A 151 6.34 31.76 33.44
C PRO A 151 6.01 32.22 32.01
N TYR A 152 5.80 31.32 31.02
CA TYR A 152 5.61 31.74 29.62
C TYR A 152 4.51 30.95 28.88
N SER A 153 3.59 31.68 28.25
CA SER A 153 2.54 31.15 27.37
C SER A 153 3.05 31.00 25.93
N ILE A 154 3.10 29.77 25.42
CA ILE A 154 3.29 29.50 23.99
C ILE A 154 1.90 29.42 23.35
N GLU A 155 1.56 30.37 22.48
CA GLU A 155 0.20 30.53 21.93
C GLU A 155 -0.08 29.73 20.63
N SER A 156 0.93 29.14 19.99
CA SER A 156 0.72 28.39 18.73
C SER A 156 0.45 26.90 18.97
N SER A 157 -0.75 26.44 18.61
CA SER A 157 -1.14 25.02 18.63
C SER A 157 -0.26 24.14 17.75
N GLU A 158 0.30 24.69 16.68
CA GLU A 158 1.15 23.97 15.72
C GLU A 158 2.52 23.62 16.31
N ILE A 159 3.07 24.48 17.17
CA ILE A 159 4.31 24.25 17.91
C ILE A 159 4.08 23.19 19.00
N ILE A 160 2.92 23.19 19.65
CA ILE A 160 2.53 22.19 20.65
C ILE A 160 2.41 20.79 20.02
N ASP A 161 1.81 20.68 18.84
CA ASP A 161 1.68 19.40 18.13
C ASP A 161 3.01 18.89 17.58
N LEU A 162 3.92 19.78 17.18
CA LEU A 162 5.29 19.44 16.78
C LEU A 162 6.11 18.88 17.96
N LEU A 163 6.04 19.53 19.11
CA LEU A 163 6.71 19.07 20.34
C LEU A 163 6.17 17.71 20.80
N ARG A 164 4.86 17.49 20.69
CA ARG A 164 4.22 16.19 20.96
C ARG A 164 4.72 15.06 20.05
N SER A 165 4.86 15.32 18.75
CA SER A 165 5.36 14.32 17.81
C SER A 165 6.82 13.92 18.09
N LEU A 166 7.66 14.85 18.55
CA LEU A 166 9.05 14.56 18.95
C LEU A 166 9.14 13.77 20.26
N GLU A 167 8.27 14.06 21.24
CA GLU A 167 8.25 13.36 22.53
C GLU A 167 7.69 11.93 22.46
N LEU A 168 6.76 11.66 21.54
CA LEU A 168 6.20 10.32 21.30
C LEU A 168 7.18 9.36 20.57
N GLY A 169 8.44 9.79 20.39
CA GLY A 169 9.45 9.03 19.65
C GLY A 169 9.19 9.01 18.15
N GLY A 170 8.37 9.93 17.63
CA GLY A 170 8.17 10.10 16.21
C GLY A 170 9.39 10.73 15.56
N GLU A 171 9.86 10.13 14.48
CA GLU A 171 10.81 10.80 13.59
C GLU A 171 10.06 11.94 12.90
N ILE A 172 10.43 13.20 13.18
CA ILE A 172 9.93 14.36 12.45
C ILE A 172 11.00 14.79 11.46
N TRP A 173 10.62 14.88 10.19
CA TRP A 173 11.48 15.39 9.15
C TRP A 173 11.83 16.85 9.40
N THR A 174 13.10 17.19 9.21
CA THR A 174 13.61 18.56 9.44
C THR A 174 12.85 19.61 8.62
N SER A 175 12.32 19.23 7.45
CA SER A 175 11.45 20.05 6.61
C SER A 175 10.14 20.44 7.28
N ASP A 176 9.45 19.49 7.93
CA ASP A 176 8.21 19.74 8.67
C ASP A 176 8.45 20.61 9.90
N LEU A 177 9.57 20.38 10.58
CA LEU A 177 10.02 21.19 11.71
C LEU A 177 10.25 22.65 11.27
N ILE A 178 10.98 22.86 10.18
CA ILE A 178 11.27 24.21 9.64
C ILE A 178 9.98 24.87 9.17
N ALA A 179 9.13 24.18 8.41
CA ALA A 179 7.90 24.74 7.86
C ALA A 179 6.92 25.19 8.97
N ARG A 180 6.77 24.36 10.02
CA ARG A 180 5.85 24.63 11.13
C ARG A 180 6.37 25.68 12.11
N ILE A 181 7.69 25.75 12.33
CA ILE A 181 8.28 26.73 13.26
C ILE A 181 8.42 28.12 12.61
N SER A 182 8.89 28.17 11.37
CA SER A 182 9.18 29.46 10.72
C SER A 182 7.97 30.11 10.06
N GLY A 183 6.87 29.36 9.88
CA GLY A 183 5.77 29.76 9.00
C GLY A 183 6.19 29.91 7.52
N LEU A 184 7.47 29.71 7.20
CA LEU A 184 7.98 29.67 5.84
C LEU A 184 7.63 28.30 5.29
N ARG A 185 6.62 28.27 4.41
CA ARG A 185 6.31 27.07 3.66
C ARG A 185 7.56 26.62 2.91
N ASN A 186 7.90 25.33 3.02
CA ASN A 186 9.07 24.80 2.34
C ASN A 186 8.84 24.81 0.83
N VAL A 187 9.30 25.86 0.17
CA VAL A 187 9.22 26.04 -1.29
C VAL A 187 9.86 24.86 -2.04
N ALA A 188 10.79 24.12 -1.40
CA ALA A 188 11.45 22.98 -2.01
C ALA A 188 10.63 21.67 -2.00
N GLY A 189 9.65 21.54 -1.09
CA GLY A 189 8.81 20.35 -0.91
C GLY A 189 7.30 20.59 -1.09
N GLU A 190 6.87 21.79 -1.49
CA GLU A 190 5.46 22.00 -1.81
C GLU A 190 5.06 21.24 -3.07
N LEU A 191 4.12 20.32 -2.91
CA LEU A 191 3.31 19.74 -3.98
C LEU A 191 2.63 20.87 -4.77
N TYR A 192 3.24 21.35 -5.84
CA TYR A 192 2.55 22.24 -6.76
C TYR A 192 1.55 21.43 -7.57
N THR A 193 0.36 21.39 -7.03
CA THR A 193 -0.82 20.99 -7.76
C THR A 193 -1.68 22.23 -7.94
N GLU A 194 -2.33 22.34 -9.09
CA GLU A 194 -3.29 23.41 -9.31
C GLU A 194 -4.37 23.31 -8.22
N GLU A 195 -4.59 24.41 -7.49
CA GLU A 195 -5.60 24.40 -6.45
C GLU A 195 -6.99 24.27 -7.06
N VAL A 196 -7.73 23.30 -6.56
CA VAL A 196 -9.13 23.09 -6.91
C VAL A 196 -9.98 23.88 -5.93
N LYS A 197 -10.84 24.76 -6.44
CA LYS A 197 -11.77 25.51 -5.60
C LYS A 197 -12.80 24.56 -5.00
N LEU A 198 -13.13 24.77 -3.74
CA LEU A 198 -14.12 24.00 -3.01
C LEU A 198 -15.30 24.90 -2.68
N ARG A 199 -16.52 24.42 -2.95
CA ARG A 199 -17.76 25.15 -2.64
C ARG A 199 -18.80 24.25 -2.00
N GLY A 200 -19.68 24.87 -1.21
CA GLY A 200 -20.80 24.22 -0.54
C GLY A 200 -20.61 24.06 0.98
N GLU A 201 -21.71 23.85 1.68
CA GLU A 201 -21.76 23.73 3.16
C GLU A 201 -20.81 22.64 3.69
N ALA A 202 -20.54 21.59 2.90
CA ALA A 202 -19.64 20.50 3.27
C ALA A 202 -18.21 20.97 3.57
N PHE A 203 -17.75 22.04 2.91
CA PHE A 203 -16.39 22.56 3.02
C PHE A 203 -16.31 23.88 3.81
N GLN A 204 -17.36 24.69 3.79
CA GLN A 204 -17.43 25.93 4.57
C GLN A 204 -17.27 25.71 6.07
N LEU A 205 -17.73 24.56 6.59
CA LEU A 205 -17.56 24.21 8.01
C LEU A 205 -16.11 23.87 8.40
N LEU A 206 -15.20 23.80 7.43
CA LEU A 206 -13.78 23.53 7.63
C LEU A 206 -12.90 24.74 7.30
N ASP A 207 -13.51 25.87 6.92
CA ASP A 207 -12.80 27.01 6.33
C ASP A 207 -11.90 26.61 5.13
N GLU A 208 -12.30 25.55 4.40
CA GLU A 208 -11.57 25.02 3.24
C GLU A 208 -12.13 25.63 1.93
N GLU A 209 -11.49 26.70 1.43
CA GLU A 209 -11.89 27.34 0.16
C GLU A 209 -11.25 26.69 -1.09
N SER A 210 -10.10 26.05 -0.92
CA SER A 210 -9.37 25.36 -1.98
C SER A 210 -8.49 24.24 -1.43
N LYS A 211 -8.12 23.28 -2.29
CA LYS A 211 -7.10 22.27 -1.98
C LYS A 211 -6.25 21.91 -3.19
N PRO A 212 -4.97 21.54 -2.97
CA PRO A 212 -4.19 20.74 -3.90
C PRO A 212 -4.98 19.56 -4.49
N LEU A 213 -4.91 19.32 -5.80
CA LEU A 213 -5.67 18.27 -6.48
C LEU A 213 -5.42 16.88 -5.85
N GLU A 214 -4.16 16.54 -5.59
CA GLU A 214 -3.80 15.27 -4.95
C GLU A 214 -4.44 15.12 -3.56
N LEU A 215 -4.38 16.15 -2.73
CA LEU A 215 -4.98 16.14 -1.39
C LEU A 215 -6.51 16.08 -1.46
N LEU A 216 -7.12 16.77 -2.42
CA LEU A 216 -8.56 16.68 -2.68
C LEU A 216 -8.95 15.23 -3.03
N LEU A 217 -8.27 14.61 -4.01
CA LEU A 217 -8.56 13.24 -4.42
C LEU A 217 -8.25 12.22 -3.32
N LEU A 218 -7.35 12.54 -2.39
CA LEU A 218 -7.05 11.70 -1.23
C LEU A 218 -8.13 11.80 -0.13
N HIS A 219 -8.45 13.03 0.29
CA HIS A 219 -9.37 13.27 1.41
C HIS A 219 -10.83 13.12 1.01
N TYR A 220 -11.18 13.61 -0.18
CA TYR A 220 -12.53 13.62 -0.71
C TYR A 220 -12.54 13.08 -2.14
N PRO A 221 -12.17 11.80 -2.39
CA PRO A 221 -12.25 11.22 -3.72
C PRO A 221 -13.68 11.26 -4.27
N PRO A 222 -13.85 11.28 -5.61
CA PRO A 222 -15.18 11.19 -6.21
C PRO A 222 -15.82 9.85 -5.83
N PHE A 223 -17.15 9.79 -5.84
CA PHE A 223 -17.95 8.59 -5.53
C PHE A 223 -17.93 8.13 -4.06
N GLU A 224 -17.09 8.70 -3.19
CA GLU A 224 -17.09 8.46 -1.74
C GLU A 224 -17.97 9.50 -1.05
N PRO A 225 -18.92 9.12 -0.16
CA PRO A 225 -19.61 10.07 0.69
C PRO A 225 -18.64 10.86 1.56
N ILE A 226 -18.87 12.16 1.75
CA ILE A 226 -18.05 12.97 2.64
C ILE A 226 -18.42 12.64 4.09
N HIS A 227 -17.51 11.97 4.80
CA HIS A 227 -17.70 11.47 6.17
C HIS A 227 -17.66 12.58 7.22
N ARG A 228 -18.53 13.58 7.09
CA ARG A 228 -18.69 14.70 8.03
C ARG A 228 -20.09 14.74 8.59
N ASN A 229 -20.20 15.02 9.89
CA ASN A 229 -21.48 15.27 10.54
C ASN A 229 -21.92 16.70 10.23
N VAL A 230 -22.92 16.85 9.39
CA VAL A 230 -23.51 18.16 9.14
C VAL A 230 -25.01 18.07 9.39
N GLY A 231 -25.53 18.92 10.27
CA GLY A 231 -26.93 18.88 10.70
C GLY A 231 -27.36 17.53 11.29
N GLY A 232 -26.43 16.82 11.95
CA GLY A 232 -26.68 15.51 12.57
C GLY A 232 -26.71 14.31 11.61
N ILE A 233 -26.33 14.51 10.35
CA ILE A 233 -26.27 13.47 9.32
C ILE A 233 -24.82 13.32 8.84
N ILE A 234 -24.30 12.10 8.89
CA ILE A 234 -22.94 11.76 8.45
C ILE A 234 -23.01 11.19 7.03
N GLY A 235 -22.12 11.61 6.12
CA GLY A 235 -22.10 11.08 4.75
C GLY A 235 -23.17 11.68 3.84
N ARG A 236 -23.70 12.87 4.17
CA ARG A 236 -24.82 13.49 3.44
C ARG A 236 -24.43 14.13 2.10
N TYR A 237 -23.15 14.40 1.90
CA TYR A 237 -22.64 15.05 0.69
C TYR A 237 -21.86 14.08 -0.18
N ILE A 238 -22.06 14.19 -1.49
CA ILE A 238 -21.31 13.42 -2.49
C ILE A 238 -20.91 14.32 -3.65
N TRP A 239 -19.82 13.98 -4.33
CA TRP A 239 -19.51 14.54 -5.64
C TRP A 239 -19.12 13.41 -6.58
N LEU A 240 -19.47 13.56 -7.85
CA LEU A 240 -19.40 12.52 -8.86
C LEU A 240 -18.72 13.05 -10.12
N LEU A 241 -18.22 12.13 -10.93
CA LEU A 241 -17.73 12.40 -12.28
C LEU A 241 -18.50 11.55 -13.28
N GLU A 242 -18.64 12.07 -14.49
CA GLU A 242 -19.25 11.32 -15.58
C GLU A 242 -18.42 10.07 -15.90
N LEU A 243 -19.12 8.95 -16.15
CA LEU A 243 -18.52 7.64 -16.34
C LEU A 243 -18.52 7.21 -17.81
N LYS A 244 -17.36 6.77 -18.30
CA LYS A 244 -17.21 6.13 -19.61
C LYS A 244 -17.82 4.73 -19.63
N ASN A 245 -17.69 4.02 -18.52
CA ASN A 245 -18.14 2.64 -18.38
C ASN A 245 -19.36 2.52 -17.47
N GLY A 246 -20.26 3.51 -17.43
CA GLY A 246 -21.41 3.48 -16.52
C GLY A 246 -22.45 4.55 -16.78
N GLU A 247 -23.49 4.55 -15.94
CA GLU A 247 -24.52 5.59 -15.89
C GLU A 247 -24.74 6.05 -14.44
N ILE A 248 -25.07 7.33 -14.26
CA ILE A 248 -25.47 7.92 -12.99
C ILE A 248 -26.88 8.46 -13.18
N LYS A 249 -27.78 8.20 -12.22
CA LYS A 249 -29.18 8.63 -12.24
C LYS A 249 -29.51 9.40 -10.97
N PRO A 250 -29.97 10.66 -11.07
CA PRO A 250 -30.10 11.47 -12.29
C PRO A 250 -28.73 11.86 -12.88
N GLN A 251 -28.64 11.96 -14.22
CA GLN A 251 -27.36 12.18 -14.93
C GLN A 251 -26.77 13.58 -14.65
N GLU A 252 -27.64 14.57 -14.47
CA GLU A 252 -27.28 15.98 -14.20
C GLU A 252 -26.37 16.13 -12.98
N VAL A 253 -26.51 15.25 -11.97
CA VAL A 253 -25.72 15.30 -10.73
C VAL A 253 -24.22 15.25 -11.01
N ALA A 254 -23.78 14.42 -11.95
CA ALA A 254 -22.34 14.27 -12.26
C ALA A 254 -21.75 15.53 -12.93
N ASN A 255 -22.57 16.26 -13.70
CA ASN A 255 -22.14 17.47 -14.40
C ASN A 255 -22.13 18.71 -13.48
N GLU A 256 -22.95 18.68 -12.43
CA GLU A 256 -23.08 19.80 -11.51
C GLU A 256 -22.07 19.75 -10.36
N THR A 257 -21.54 18.57 -10.01
CA THR A 257 -20.68 18.41 -8.83
C THR A 257 -19.20 18.75 -9.07
N ALA A 258 -18.76 18.80 -10.32
CA ALA A 258 -17.37 19.06 -10.69
C ALA A 258 -17.25 19.81 -12.02
N LYS A 259 -16.30 20.74 -12.13
CA LYS A 259 -16.02 21.47 -13.38
C LYS A 259 -14.62 21.20 -13.89
N LEU A 260 -14.56 20.69 -15.11
CA LEU A 260 -13.33 20.52 -15.89
C LEU A 260 -13.22 21.64 -16.93
N ASP A 261 -12.03 22.18 -17.13
CA ASP A 261 -11.76 23.15 -18.20
C ASP A 261 -11.59 22.48 -19.58
N GLU A 262 -11.16 23.26 -20.58
CA GLU A 262 -10.88 22.78 -21.94
C GLU A 262 -9.70 21.78 -22.01
N ASN A 263 -8.77 21.85 -21.06
CA ASN A 263 -7.61 20.97 -20.95
C ASN A 263 -7.87 19.77 -20.02
N ASN A 264 -9.12 19.59 -19.57
CA ASN A 264 -9.54 18.60 -18.58
C ASN A 264 -8.90 18.76 -17.19
N ARG A 265 -8.55 19.99 -16.80
CA ARG A 265 -8.09 20.32 -15.44
C ARG A 265 -9.30 20.50 -14.54
N LEU A 266 -9.25 19.94 -13.33
CA LEU A 266 -10.31 20.10 -12.33
C LEU A 266 -10.17 21.45 -11.65
N THR A 267 -11.17 22.33 -11.83
CA THR A 267 -11.11 23.72 -11.36
C THR A 267 -12.03 24.01 -10.18
N LEU A 268 -13.10 23.24 -10.03
CA LEU A 268 -14.10 23.39 -8.97
C LEU A 268 -14.71 22.03 -8.61
N VAL A 269 -14.88 21.79 -7.30
CA VAL A 269 -15.73 20.73 -6.77
C VAL A 269 -16.80 21.34 -5.85
N GLU A 270 -18.05 20.98 -6.11
CA GLU A 270 -19.22 21.43 -5.37
C GLU A 270 -20.11 20.21 -5.03
N PRO A 271 -19.89 19.56 -3.87
CA PRO A 271 -20.63 18.38 -3.48
C PRO A 271 -22.11 18.69 -3.30
N LYS A 272 -22.97 17.78 -3.77
CA LYS A 272 -24.42 17.92 -3.65
C LYS A 272 -24.93 17.26 -2.38
N ASP A 273 -25.93 17.88 -1.77
CA ASP A 273 -26.62 17.33 -0.61
C ASP A 273 -27.61 16.25 -1.06
N LEU A 274 -27.47 15.06 -0.47
CA LEU A 274 -28.38 13.94 -0.74
C LEU A 274 -29.82 14.24 -0.27
N ARG A 275 -30.06 15.21 0.61
CA ARG A 275 -31.41 15.68 0.98
C ARG A 275 -32.19 16.23 -0.22
N ASP A 276 -31.49 16.94 -1.11
CA ASP A 276 -32.08 17.57 -2.29
C ASP A 276 -32.29 16.54 -3.40
N LEU A 277 -31.29 15.68 -3.60
CA LEU A 277 -31.31 14.63 -4.62
C LEU A 277 -32.23 13.46 -4.24
N LYS A 278 -32.48 13.25 -2.94
CA LYS A 278 -33.17 12.13 -2.30
C LYS A 278 -32.50 10.77 -2.49
N GLU A 279 -32.18 10.42 -3.73
CA GLU A 279 -31.55 9.16 -4.12
C GLU A 279 -30.71 9.36 -5.40
N VAL A 280 -29.52 8.78 -5.42
CA VAL A 280 -28.68 8.69 -6.63
C VAL A 280 -28.29 7.23 -6.84
N ILE A 281 -28.52 6.72 -8.05
CA ILE A 281 -28.08 5.36 -8.42
C ILE A 281 -26.96 5.49 -9.45
N MET A 282 -25.81 4.92 -9.12
CA MET A 282 -24.69 4.72 -10.03
C MET A 282 -24.65 3.25 -10.47
N LYS A 283 -24.50 3.03 -11.77
CA LYS A 283 -24.37 1.71 -12.38
C LYS A 283 -23.10 1.68 -13.20
N ILE A 284 -22.21 0.73 -12.89
CA ILE A 284 -20.91 0.57 -13.54
C ILE A 284 -20.93 -0.72 -14.34
N GLU A 285 -20.72 -0.61 -15.64
CA GLU A 285 -20.56 -1.71 -16.58
C GLU A 285 -19.11 -2.21 -16.57
N PHE A 286 -18.96 -3.54 -16.56
CA PHE A 286 -17.69 -4.19 -16.82
C PHE A 286 -17.87 -5.37 -17.77
N LYS A 287 -17.16 -5.33 -18.90
CA LYS A 287 -17.28 -6.31 -20.01
C LYS A 287 -16.72 -7.68 -19.62
N LYS A 288 -17.50 -8.75 -19.76
CA LYS A 288 -17.10 -10.15 -19.50
C LYS A 288 -16.99 -10.93 -20.81
N LYS A 289 -15.89 -10.78 -21.56
CA LYS A 289 -15.57 -11.46 -22.83
C LYS A 289 -16.66 -11.33 -23.93
N GLU A 290 -17.93 -11.62 -23.63
CA GLU A 290 -19.14 -11.44 -24.45
C GLU A 290 -20.40 -10.99 -23.67
N PHE A 291 -20.43 -11.03 -22.32
CA PHE A 291 -21.59 -10.62 -21.51
C PHE A 291 -21.37 -9.30 -20.76
N ARG A 292 -22.38 -8.44 -20.74
CA ARG A 292 -22.38 -7.22 -19.90
C ARG A 292 -22.76 -7.57 -18.47
N SER A 293 -21.99 -7.06 -17.52
CA SER A 293 -22.27 -7.20 -16.10
C SER A 293 -22.17 -5.85 -15.42
N PHE A 294 -22.91 -5.69 -14.33
CA PHE A 294 -23.09 -4.40 -13.67
C PHE A 294 -22.82 -4.48 -12.18
N VAL A 295 -22.20 -3.43 -11.64
CA VAL A 295 -22.18 -3.11 -10.22
C VAL A 295 -23.07 -1.91 -9.97
N PHE A 296 -23.85 -1.93 -8.89
CA PHE A 296 -24.76 -0.85 -8.53
C PHE A 296 -24.39 -0.22 -7.21
N VAL A 297 -24.39 1.10 -7.14
CA VAL A 297 -24.20 1.86 -5.91
C VAL A 297 -25.39 2.80 -5.75
N LYS A 298 -26.09 2.71 -4.63
CA LYS A 298 -27.19 3.62 -4.29
C LYS A 298 -26.74 4.55 -3.16
N TYR A 299 -26.90 5.86 -3.39
CA TYR A 299 -26.61 6.92 -2.43
C TYR A 299 -27.92 7.57 -1.97
N GLY A 300 -27.98 7.96 -0.70
CA GLY A 300 -29.13 8.64 -0.11
C GLY A 300 -30.28 7.71 0.28
N SER A 301 -31.30 8.30 0.90
CA SER A 301 -32.51 7.59 1.33
C SER A 301 -33.70 8.55 1.30
N LYS A 302 -34.57 8.37 0.30
CA LYS A 302 -35.81 9.15 0.20
C LYS A 302 -36.63 9.07 1.48
N LYS A 303 -36.74 7.87 2.06
CA LYS A 303 -37.51 7.62 3.29
C LYS A 303 -36.90 8.35 4.49
N LEU A 304 -35.58 8.28 4.67
CA LEU A 304 -34.90 9.00 5.75
C LEU A 304 -35.18 10.51 5.66
N PHE A 305 -34.99 11.09 4.48
CA PHE A 305 -35.13 12.54 4.30
C PHE A 305 -36.58 13.01 4.41
N ASP A 306 -37.55 12.20 3.99
CA ASP A 306 -38.97 12.50 4.21
C ASP A 306 -39.35 12.38 5.70
N GLU A 307 -38.76 11.46 6.46
CA GLU A 307 -38.97 11.39 7.91
C GLU A 307 -38.36 12.59 8.66
N LEU A 308 -37.18 13.08 8.24
CA LEU A 308 -36.48 14.21 8.85
C LEU A 308 -37.14 15.58 8.62
N LYS A 309 -38.09 15.71 7.68
CA LYS A 309 -38.82 16.98 7.44
C LYS A 309 -39.72 17.41 8.59
N GLY A 310 -40.08 16.50 9.50
CA GLY A 310 -41.02 16.79 10.58
C GLY A 310 -40.75 16.02 11.87
N ARG A 311 -39.52 15.50 12.04
CA ARG A 311 -39.11 14.72 13.22
C ARG A 311 -37.67 15.03 13.60
N THR A 312 -37.35 14.86 14.87
CA THR A 312 -35.95 14.95 15.33
C THR A 312 -35.17 13.68 14.94
N ILE A 313 -33.84 13.75 15.01
CA ILE A 313 -32.96 12.62 14.69
C ILE A 313 -33.21 11.45 15.64
N GLU A 314 -33.45 11.74 16.92
CA GLU A 314 -33.74 10.73 17.94
C GLU A 314 -35.05 10.00 17.65
N GLU A 315 -36.08 10.73 17.20
CA GLU A 315 -37.37 10.14 16.82
C GLU A 315 -37.25 9.24 15.59
N VAL A 316 -36.48 9.67 14.59
CA VAL A 316 -36.19 8.88 13.38
C VAL A 316 -35.40 7.62 13.76
N GLN A 317 -34.39 7.73 14.61
CA GLN A 317 -33.61 6.59 15.07
C GLN A 317 -34.48 5.56 15.80
N LYS A 318 -35.34 6.01 16.72
CA LYS A 318 -36.25 5.12 17.47
C LYS A 318 -37.17 4.34 16.52
N ARG A 319 -37.73 5.01 15.51
CA ARG A 319 -38.60 4.37 14.51
C ARG A 319 -37.83 3.40 13.61
N TYR A 320 -36.61 3.74 13.24
CA TYR A 320 -35.73 2.85 12.51
C TYR A 320 -35.42 1.58 13.31
N ASP A 321 -35.12 1.71 14.61
CA ASP A 321 -34.84 0.57 15.49
C ASP A 321 -36.05 -0.38 15.57
N GLU A 322 -37.25 0.16 15.74
CA GLU A 322 -38.49 -0.61 15.70
C GLU A 322 -38.70 -1.30 14.35
N TYR A 323 -38.44 -0.61 13.24
CA TYR A 323 -38.54 -1.17 11.89
C TYR A 323 -37.60 -2.37 11.69
N VAL A 324 -36.33 -2.23 12.08
CA VAL A 324 -35.33 -3.31 11.95
C VAL A 324 -35.67 -4.50 12.84
N ARG A 325 -36.07 -4.27 14.10
CA ARG A 325 -36.47 -5.33 15.04
C ARG A 325 -37.65 -6.14 14.49
N ARG A 326 -38.67 -5.48 13.95
CA ARG A 326 -39.83 -6.14 13.32
C ARG A 326 -39.41 -6.98 12.11
N LYS A 327 -38.55 -6.44 11.25
CA LYS A 327 -38.06 -7.15 10.05
C LYS A 327 -37.18 -8.35 10.37
N ARG A 328 -36.42 -8.31 11.47
CA ARG A 328 -35.51 -9.41 11.88
C ARG A 328 -36.14 -10.43 12.83
N GLY A 329 -37.29 -10.13 13.43
CA GLY A 329 -37.96 -11.01 14.39
C GLY A 329 -37.17 -11.22 15.70
N ARG A 330 -36.32 -10.27 16.09
CA ARG A 330 -35.47 -10.33 17.30
C ARG A 330 -35.44 -8.97 18.00
N MET A 331 -35.62 -8.96 19.33
CA MET A 331 -35.66 -7.72 20.13
C MET A 331 -34.28 -7.23 20.59
N ASP A 332 -33.28 -8.11 20.62
CA ASP A 332 -31.92 -7.89 21.14
C ASP A 332 -30.92 -7.39 20.07
N VAL A 333 -31.41 -6.98 18.89
CA VAL A 333 -30.54 -6.57 17.79
C VAL A 333 -30.06 -5.13 18.00
N SER A 334 -28.74 -4.97 18.13
CA SER A 334 -28.07 -3.67 17.99
C SER A 334 -28.22 -3.14 16.56
N THR A 335 -28.68 -1.90 16.43
CA THR A 335 -28.98 -1.24 15.16
C THR A 335 -27.96 -0.14 14.88
N TYR A 336 -27.63 0.02 13.60
CA TYR A 336 -26.78 1.14 13.16
C TYR A 336 -27.55 2.47 13.24
N SER A 337 -26.82 3.58 13.32
CA SER A 337 -27.44 4.89 13.17
C SER A 337 -28.11 5.02 11.79
N ALA A 338 -29.36 5.48 11.77
CA ALA A 338 -30.13 5.75 10.56
C ALA A 338 -29.58 6.99 9.82
N THR A 339 -29.04 7.97 10.53
CA THR A 339 -28.47 9.21 9.95
C THR A 339 -27.00 9.09 9.58
N ASN A 340 -26.40 7.92 9.73
CA ASN A 340 -25.04 7.66 9.27
C ASN A 340 -25.07 6.94 7.91
N LEU A 341 -24.92 7.73 6.84
CA LEU A 341 -24.86 7.28 5.44
C LEU A 341 -23.45 6.84 5.02
N SER A 342 -22.44 6.99 5.88
CA SER A 342 -21.10 6.42 5.66
C SER A 342 -21.06 4.90 5.84
N TYR A 343 -22.16 4.28 6.27
CA TYR A 343 -22.30 2.82 6.33
C TYR A 343 -23.15 2.31 5.17
N VAL A 344 -22.78 1.18 4.58
CA VAL A 344 -23.48 0.59 3.45
C VAL A 344 -23.95 -0.83 3.73
N TRP A 345 -25.16 -1.13 3.26
CA TRP A 345 -25.57 -2.51 2.96
C TRP A 345 -24.89 -2.97 1.67
N PHE A 346 -24.64 -4.27 1.53
CA PHE A 346 -23.86 -4.77 0.40
C PHE A 346 -24.23 -6.19 -0.02
N CYS A 347 -23.93 -6.50 -1.27
CA CYS A 347 -24.01 -7.86 -1.81
C CYS A 347 -22.71 -8.62 -1.52
N LEU A 348 -22.82 -9.85 -1.00
CA LEU A 348 -21.69 -10.75 -0.73
C LEU A 348 -20.83 -11.08 -1.97
N LEU A 349 -21.40 -10.93 -3.17
CA LEU A 349 -20.68 -11.12 -4.44
C LEU A 349 -20.12 -9.80 -5.01
N GLY A 350 -20.21 -8.69 -4.26
CA GLY A 350 -19.77 -7.36 -4.67
C GLY A 350 -20.54 -6.75 -5.84
N ARG A 351 -21.79 -7.17 -6.06
CA ARG A 351 -22.63 -6.71 -7.17
C ARG A 351 -23.39 -5.42 -6.89
N GLY A 352 -23.42 -4.98 -5.64
CA GLY A 352 -23.89 -3.65 -5.32
C GLY A 352 -23.86 -3.34 -3.83
N MET A 353 -24.04 -2.06 -3.53
CA MET A 353 -24.08 -1.51 -2.18
C MET A 353 -25.05 -0.32 -2.09
N SER A 354 -25.60 -0.06 -0.91
CA SER A 354 -26.53 1.05 -0.66
C SER A 354 -26.22 1.75 0.66
N THR A 355 -26.15 3.08 0.64
CA THR A 355 -26.04 3.90 1.86
C THR A 355 -27.38 4.06 2.59
N ASP A 356 -28.50 3.68 1.96
CA ASP A 356 -29.84 3.83 2.53
C ASP A 356 -30.02 2.90 3.75
N PRO A 357 -30.22 3.42 4.98
CA PRO A 357 -30.40 2.57 6.15
C PRO A 357 -31.61 1.62 6.02
N TYR A 358 -32.63 1.97 5.22
CA TYR A 358 -33.86 1.18 5.10
C TYR A 358 -33.79 0.06 4.05
N ASP A 359 -32.71 -0.04 3.25
CA ASP A 359 -32.48 -1.11 2.25
C ASP A 359 -32.04 -2.44 2.91
N LEU A 360 -32.88 -2.96 3.81
CA LEU A 360 -32.68 -4.26 4.47
C LEU A 360 -32.77 -5.44 3.49
N ASP A 361 -33.51 -5.24 2.40
CA ASP A 361 -33.58 -6.14 1.25
C ASP A 361 -32.82 -5.50 0.07
N CYS A 362 -32.31 -6.31 -0.85
CA CYS A 362 -31.53 -5.81 -1.99
C CYS A 362 -32.35 -4.83 -2.85
N PRO A 363 -31.95 -3.56 -3.00
CA PRO A 363 -32.71 -2.58 -3.78
C PRO A 363 -32.54 -2.77 -5.29
N PHE A 364 -31.62 -3.65 -5.71
CA PHE A 364 -31.28 -3.87 -7.11
C PHE A 364 -31.91 -5.14 -7.69
N ILE A 365 -32.93 -5.73 -7.04
CA ILE A 365 -33.50 -7.03 -7.45
C ILE A 365 -33.94 -7.01 -8.92
N GLU A 366 -34.58 -5.95 -9.38
CA GLU A 366 -35.09 -5.84 -10.75
C GLU A 366 -33.99 -5.68 -11.80
N ASN A 367 -32.84 -5.13 -11.38
CA ASN A 367 -31.71 -4.79 -12.26
C ASN A 367 -30.56 -5.82 -12.20
N CYS A 368 -30.49 -6.60 -11.13
CA CYS A 368 -29.48 -7.63 -10.91
C CYS A 368 -29.95 -8.97 -11.48
N THR A 369 -29.15 -9.62 -12.31
CA THR A 369 -29.49 -10.93 -12.91
C THR A 369 -29.80 -12.01 -11.88
N ILE A 370 -29.13 -11.97 -10.73
CA ILE A 370 -29.36 -12.91 -9.61
C ILE A 370 -30.70 -12.62 -8.92
N GLY A 371 -30.97 -11.35 -8.63
CA GLY A 371 -32.23 -10.95 -7.99
C GLY A 371 -33.43 -11.20 -8.89
N LYS A 372 -33.32 -10.81 -10.18
CA LYS A 372 -34.38 -10.91 -11.18
C LYS A 372 -34.84 -12.35 -11.42
N SER A 373 -33.90 -13.30 -11.40
CA SER A 373 -34.23 -14.73 -11.61
C SER A 373 -34.93 -15.39 -10.42
N ARG A 374 -34.78 -14.85 -9.20
CA ARG A 374 -35.25 -15.49 -7.95
C ARG A 374 -36.32 -14.69 -7.19
N GLY A 375 -36.59 -13.44 -7.59
CA GLY A 375 -37.49 -12.52 -6.88
C GLY A 375 -36.98 -12.06 -5.50
N ARG A 376 -35.81 -12.55 -5.06
CA ARG A 376 -35.13 -12.20 -3.80
C ARG A 376 -33.62 -12.36 -3.96
N CYS A 377 -32.84 -11.62 -3.19
CA CYS A 377 -31.37 -11.73 -3.17
C CYS A 377 -30.90 -12.39 -1.87
N ASP A 378 -30.56 -13.68 -1.92
CA ASP A 378 -29.97 -14.44 -0.81
C ASP A 378 -28.53 -14.01 -0.48
N LYS A 379 -27.93 -13.19 -1.33
CA LYS A 379 -26.56 -12.67 -1.18
C LYS A 379 -26.53 -11.24 -0.64
N TRP A 380 -27.66 -10.66 -0.20
CA TRP A 380 -27.68 -9.35 0.44
C TRP A 380 -27.34 -9.48 1.93
N SER A 381 -26.34 -8.72 2.38
CA SER A 381 -25.84 -8.78 3.74
C SER A 381 -26.73 -7.99 4.70
N TRP A 382 -27.07 -8.61 5.83
CA TRP A 382 -27.69 -7.95 6.99
C TRP A 382 -26.66 -7.31 7.93
N ARG A 383 -25.41 -7.15 7.50
CA ARG A 383 -24.39 -6.35 8.20
C ARG A 383 -24.09 -5.10 7.37
N ARG A 384 -23.93 -3.95 8.02
CA ARG A 384 -23.40 -2.75 7.35
C ARG A 384 -21.89 -2.70 7.55
N ARG A 385 -21.18 -2.19 6.55
CA ARG A 385 -19.75 -1.86 6.61
C ARG A 385 -19.57 -0.38 6.33
N LEU A 386 -18.44 0.19 6.71
CA LEU A 386 -18.09 1.53 6.23
C LEU A 386 -18.06 1.51 4.71
N PHE A 387 -18.44 2.65 4.11
CA PHE A 387 -18.28 2.88 2.69
C PHE A 387 -16.80 2.66 2.35
N PRO A 388 -16.50 1.90 1.29
CA PRO A 388 -15.13 1.56 0.99
C PRO A 388 -14.33 2.78 0.55
N LYS A 389 -13.08 2.87 0.99
CA LYS A 389 -12.19 3.96 0.57
C LYS A 389 -12.03 3.93 -0.94
N VAL A 390 -12.19 5.09 -1.58
CA VAL A 390 -12.00 5.23 -3.02
C VAL A 390 -10.58 5.71 -3.31
N TYR A 391 -9.93 5.05 -4.27
CA TYR A 391 -8.57 5.32 -4.72
C TYR A 391 -8.61 5.79 -6.17
N VAL A 392 -8.08 6.98 -6.46
CA VAL A 392 -8.02 7.49 -7.82
C VAL A 392 -6.73 7.01 -8.48
N SER A 393 -6.86 6.23 -9.54
CA SER A 393 -5.71 5.72 -10.29
C SER A 393 -5.19 6.79 -11.25
N SER A 394 -3.88 7.03 -11.21
CA SER A 394 -3.19 7.93 -12.11
C SER A 394 -2.27 7.18 -13.06
N GLU A 395 -2.01 7.76 -14.23
CA GLU A 395 -0.92 7.36 -15.12
C GLU A 395 0.00 8.55 -15.33
N ILE A 396 1.31 8.30 -15.34
CA ILE A 396 2.33 9.33 -15.51
C ILE A 396 2.94 9.18 -16.90
N LYS A 397 3.03 10.30 -17.63
CA LYS A 397 3.63 10.36 -18.95
C LYS A 397 4.74 11.40 -18.98
N ILE A 398 5.90 11.00 -19.47
CA ILE A 398 7.02 11.91 -19.73
C ILE A 398 6.89 12.44 -21.16
N SER A 399 7.08 13.75 -21.35
CA SER A 399 7.10 14.33 -22.69
C SER A 399 8.27 13.75 -23.52
N PRO A 400 8.04 13.25 -24.75
CA PRO A 400 9.10 12.73 -25.62
C PRO A 400 10.18 13.78 -25.91
N SER A 401 9.84 15.07 -25.93
CA SER A 401 10.81 16.16 -26.13
C SER A 401 11.82 16.25 -24.99
N SER A 402 11.41 15.92 -23.76
CA SER A 402 12.28 15.95 -22.58
C SER A 402 13.28 14.79 -22.55
N MET A 403 12.98 13.69 -23.25
CA MET A 403 13.85 12.51 -23.33
C MET A 403 15.04 12.70 -24.29
N LYS A 404 15.13 13.83 -25.00
CA LYS A 404 16.23 14.12 -25.93
C LYS A 404 17.49 14.68 -25.26
N ASN A 405 17.36 15.25 -24.06
CA ASN A 405 18.45 15.93 -23.34
C ASN A 405 18.78 15.19 -22.02
N LEU A 406 18.92 13.87 -22.08
CA LEU A 406 19.29 13.08 -20.90
C LEU A 406 20.78 13.27 -20.60
N GLU A 407 21.11 13.56 -19.34
CA GLU A 407 22.44 13.28 -18.82
C GLU A 407 22.57 11.76 -18.65
N GLU A 408 23.57 11.20 -19.31
CA GLU A 408 23.84 9.77 -19.32
C GLU A 408 25.26 9.54 -18.78
N ASP A 409 25.42 8.55 -17.92
CA ASP A 409 26.73 8.05 -17.49
C ASP A 409 27.13 6.85 -18.36
N LEU A 410 28.37 6.38 -18.23
CA LEU A 410 28.77 5.11 -18.84
C LEU A 410 27.83 4.00 -18.37
N ASN A 411 27.55 3.00 -19.21
CA ASN A 411 26.67 1.90 -18.79
C ASN A 411 27.27 1.13 -17.60
N PHE A 412 26.44 0.84 -16.60
CA PHE A 412 26.71 -0.15 -15.55
C PHE A 412 26.15 -1.50 -16.01
N LEU A 413 27.02 -2.44 -16.39
CA LEU A 413 26.62 -3.63 -17.15
C LEU A 413 25.83 -3.23 -18.41
N PHE A 414 24.64 -3.80 -18.60
CA PHE A 414 23.71 -3.44 -19.67
C PHE A 414 22.74 -2.33 -19.25
N ILE A 415 22.84 -1.83 -18.02
CA ILE A 415 21.95 -0.79 -17.49
C ILE A 415 22.54 0.56 -17.86
N LYS A 416 21.72 1.39 -18.50
CA LYS A 416 22.10 2.75 -18.86
C LYS A 416 21.48 3.73 -17.85
N PRO A 417 22.25 4.31 -16.93
CA PRO A 417 21.73 5.31 -16.00
C PRO A 417 21.34 6.58 -16.76
N VAL A 418 20.23 7.18 -16.38
CA VAL A 418 19.71 8.40 -17.00
C VAL A 418 19.29 9.40 -15.94
N ALA A 419 19.50 10.68 -16.20
CA ALA A 419 18.94 11.77 -15.43
C ALA A 419 18.57 12.93 -16.35
N ALA A 420 17.59 13.73 -15.95
CA ALA A 420 17.34 14.99 -16.63
C ALA A 420 16.72 16.01 -15.69
N ARG A 421 17.02 17.28 -15.97
CA ARG A 421 16.42 18.43 -15.30
C ARG A 421 15.34 19.07 -16.15
N GLY A 422 14.33 19.62 -15.49
CA GLY A 422 13.28 20.40 -16.15
C GLY A 422 12.41 19.61 -17.14
N VAL A 423 12.20 18.34 -16.88
CA VAL A 423 11.36 17.41 -17.64
C VAL A 423 9.89 17.70 -17.42
N GLN A 424 9.16 17.87 -18.53
CA GLN A 424 7.71 17.99 -18.47
C GLN A 424 7.05 16.63 -18.28
N ILE A 425 6.27 16.51 -17.21
CA ILE A 425 5.53 15.30 -16.83
C ILE A 425 4.03 15.62 -16.75
N TRP A 426 3.21 14.71 -17.25
CA TRP A 426 1.76 14.80 -17.23
C TRP A 426 1.22 13.67 -16.36
N LYS A 427 0.38 14.02 -15.39
CA LYS A 427 -0.34 13.04 -14.58
C LYS A 427 -1.80 13.02 -15.02
N GLN A 428 -2.28 11.83 -15.39
CA GLN A 428 -3.64 11.64 -15.90
C GLN A 428 -4.40 10.72 -14.97
N TYR A 429 -5.41 11.25 -14.28
CA TYR A 429 -6.33 10.46 -13.46
C TYR A 429 -7.47 9.95 -14.33
N LYS A 430 -7.47 8.64 -14.60
CA LYS A 430 -8.39 8.03 -15.58
C LYS A 430 -9.56 7.28 -14.96
N SER A 431 -9.43 6.89 -13.70
CA SER A 431 -10.47 6.11 -13.02
C SER A 431 -10.36 6.20 -11.50
N ALA A 432 -11.46 5.84 -10.85
CA ALA A 432 -11.53 5.58 -9.42
C ALA A 432 -11.72 4.07 -9.20
N GLN A 433 -11.11 3.55 -8.13
CA GLN A 433 -11.14 2.14 -7.76
C GLN A 433 -11.44 1.97 -6.28
N TRP A 434 -12.20 0.94 -5.91
CA TRP A 434 -12.42 0.57 -4.51
C TRP A 434 -12.73 -0.91 -4.39
N TYR A 435 -12.53 -1.46 -3.20
CA TYR A 435 -13.03 -2.80 -2.86
C TYR A 435 -14.51 -2.73 -2.52
N MET A 436 -15.36 -3.53 -3.15
CA MET A 436 -16.73 -3.68 -2.68
C MET A 436 -16.74 -4.29 -1.27
N PRO A 437 -17.62 -3.86 -0.36
CA PRO A 437 -17.65 -4.45 0.98
C PRO A 437 -18.00 -5.94 0.95
N THR A 438 -17.37 -6.74 1.81
CA THR A 438 -17.68 -8.16 1.97
C THR A 438 -17.65 -8.60 3.44
N VAL A 439 -17.80 -9.91 3.68
CA VAL A 439 -17.67 -10.50 5.03
C VAL A 439 -16.22 -10.57 5.51
N ILE A 440 -15.26 -10.57 4.58
CA ILE A 440 -13.81 -10.59 4.82
C ILE A 440 -13.19 -9.22 4.48
N SER A 441 -11.90 -9.04 4.79
CA SER A 441 -11.22 -7.73 4.76
C SER A 441 -11.23 -7.06 3.39
N GLU A 442 -11.12 -7.83 2.30
CA GLU A 442 -11.02 -7.29 0.94
C GLU A 442 -12.11 -7.89 0.05
N GLY A 443 -12.71 -7.07 -0.82
CA GLY A 443 -13.75 -7.51 -1.76
C GLY A 443 -13.32 -7.47 -3.22
N PRO A 444 -14.24 -7.67 -4.19
CA PRO A 444 -13.89 -7.46 -5.59
C PRO A 444 -13.63 -5.98 -5.86
N VAL A 445 -12.59 -5.72 -6.65
CA VAL A 445 -12.24 -4.36 -7.08
C VAL A 445 -13.23 -3.89 -8.14
N VAL A 446 -13.79 -2.70 -7.92
CA VAL A 446 -14.61 -1.99 -8.90
C VAL A 446 -13.77 -0.85 -9.47
N LYS A 447 -13.89 -0.64 -10.78
CA LYS A 447 -13.23 0.46 -11.50
C LYS A 447 -14.28 1.31 -12.21
N ALA A 448 -14.37 2.57 -11.83
CA ALA A 448 -15.17 3.59 -12.47
C ALA A 448 -14.26 4.43 -13.39
N GLU A 449 -14.38 4.26 -14.70
CA GLU A 449 -13.61 4.99 -15.71
C GLU A 449 -14.25 6.35 -16.00
N PHE A 450 -13.47 7.41 -15.95
CA PHE A 450 -13.98 8.76 -16.18
C PHE A 450 -14.20 8.98 -17.68
N SER A 451 -15.30 9.64 -18.06
CA SER A 451 -15.55 10.04 -19.44
C SER A 451 -14.46 10.98 -19.96
N ARG A 452 -14.02 11.91 -19.09
CA ARG A 452 -12.90 12.82 -19.32
C ARG A 452 -11.86 12.60 -18.22
N PRO A 453 -10.61 12.22 -18.53
CA PRO A 453 -9.57 12.06 -17.51
C PRO A 453 -9.24 13.41 -16.90
N ILE A 454 -8.97 13.46 -15.59
CA ILE A 454 -8.47 14.69 -14.96
C ILE A 454 -6.98 14.78 -15.30
N VAL A 455 -6.58 15.90 -15.89
CA VAL A 455 -5.19 16.14 -16.28
C VAL A 455 -4.56 17.12 -15.30
N GLU A 456 -3.42 16.71 -14.76
CA GLU A 456 -2.54 17.55 -13.98
C GLU A 456 -1.22 17.73 -14.72
N ASN A 457 -0.83 19.00 -14.89
CA ASN A 457 0.42 19.35 -15.52
C ASN A 457 1.43 19.61 -14.42
N LEU A 458 2.31 18.64 -14.20
CA LEU A 458 3.46 18.89 -13.36
C LEU A 458 4.38 19.87 -14.10
N LYS A 459 4.77 20.95 -13.42
CA LYS A 459 5.78 21.88 -13.93
C LYS A 459 7.06 21.08 -14.22
N ARG A 460 7.92 21.63 -15.11
CA ARG A 460 9.23 21.06 -15.46
C ARG A 460 9.97 20.54 -14.20
N THR A 461 10.12 19.23 -14.04
CA THR A 461 10.68 18.60 -12.82
C THR A 461 11.97 17.84 -13.12
N ASN A 462 12.73 17.44 -12.12
CA ASN A 462 13.89 16.58 -12.35
C ASN A 462 13.47 15.12 -12.23
N PHE A 463 14.15 14.26 -12.98
CA PHE A 463 14.02 12.83 -12.81
C PHE A 463 15.38 12.14 -12.90
N VAL A 464 15.46 10.98 -12.27
CA VAL A 464 16.59 10.05 -12.29
C VAL A 464 16.05 8.66 -12.57
N GLY A 465 16.81 7.82 -13.26
CA GLY A 465 16.40 6.47 -13.56
C GLY A 465 17.47 5.68 -14.29
N PHE A 466 17.02 4.63 -14.94
CA PHE A 466 17.84 3.78 -15.77
C PHE A 466 17.02 3.09 -16.86
N LYS A 467 17.71 2.71 -17.92
CA LYS A 467 17.17 1.93 -19.03
C LYS A 467 17.83 0.56 -19.07
N ILE A 468 17.04 -0.45 -19.38
CA ILE A 468 17.49 -1.84 -19.54
C ILE A 468 17.10 -2.30 -20.94
N PRO A 469 18.02 -2.89 -21.73
CA PRO A 469 17.69 -3.49 -23.01
C PRO A 469 16.59 -4.54 -22.86
N LEU A 470 15.51 -4.38 -23.60
CA LEU A 470 14.34 -5.25 -23.52
C LEU A 470 14.71 -6.69 -23.89
N SER A 471 15.61 -6.88 -24.86
CA SER A 471 16.14 -8.20 -25.24
C SER A 471 16.76 -8.97 -24.08
N ILE A 472 17.39 -8.29 -23.11
CA ILE A 472 17.94 -8.94 -21.91
C ILE A 472 16.81 -9.37 -20.99
N VAL A 473 15.87 -8.47 -20.69
CA VAL A 473 14.69 -8.75 -19.85
C VAL A 473 13.89 -9.92 -20.42
N GLU A 474 13.62 -9.88 -21.72
CA GLU A 474 12.94 -10.92 -22.47
C GLU A 474 13.64 -12.28 -22.37
N SER A 475 14.96 -12.31 -22.59
CA SER A 475 15.73 -13.56 -22.57
C SER A 475 15.75 -14.23 -21.19
N ILE A 476 15.74 -13.43 -20.12
CA ILE A 476 15.65 -13.92 -18.73
C ILE A 476 14.25 -14.51 -18.49
N VAL A 477 13.19 -13.81 -18.93
CA VAL A 477 11.82 -14.33 -18.85
C VAL A 477 11.68 -15.63 -19.63
N ASP A 478 12.19 -15.67 -20.87
CA ASP A 478 12.17 -16.88 -21.70
C ASP A 478 12.88 -18.05 -21.02
N THR A 479 14.01 -17.80 -20.36
CA THR A 479 14.76 -18.82 -19.61
C THR A 479 13.95 -19.42 -18.45
N ILE A 480 13.13 -18.62 -17.77
CA ILE A 480 12.24 -19.10 -16.69
C ILE A 480 11.09 -19.93 -17.27
N LEU A 481 10.54 -19.52 -18.41
CA LEU A 481 9.38 -20.15 -19.04
C LEU A 481 9.71 -21.44 -19.81
N GLU A 482 10.98 -21.69 -20.14
CA GLU A 482 11.43 -22.91 -20.81
C GLU A 482 11.05 -24.19 -20.06
N GLU A 483 10.27 -25.07 -20.68
CA GLU A 483 9.78 -26.31 -20.03
C GLU A 483 10.91 -27.28 -19.68
N ASP A 484 11.95 -27.36 -20.52
CA ASP A 484 13.07 -28.29 -20.38
C ASP A 484 14.22 -27.72 -19.53
N ASN A 485 14.13 -26.47 -19.08
CA ASN A 485 15.08 -25.91 -18.13
C ASN A 485 14.78 -26.44 -16.71
N SER A 486 15.61 -27.36 -16.22
CA SER A 486 15.49 -27.96 -14.88
C SER A 486 16.04 -27.07 -13.75
N HIS A 487 16.66 -25.93 -14.07
CA HIS A 487 17.36 -25.08 -13.11
C HIS A 487 16.63 -23.77 -12.79
N LYS A 488 15.30 -23.82 -12.76
CA LYS A 488 14.46 -22.68 -12.39
C LYS A 488 14.61 -22.35 -10.90
N PRO A 489 14.58 -21.07 -10.51
CA PRO A 489 14.64 -20.69 -9.11
C PRO A 489 13.43 -21.24 -8.33
N GLU A 490 13.66 -21.64 -7.08
CA GLU A 490 12.63 -22.21 -6.21
C GLU A 490 12.14 -21.22 -5.16
N ILE A 491 10.81 -21.14 -4.99
CA ILE A 491 10.12 -20.26 -4.06
C ILE A 491 9.43 -21.09 -2.99
N THR A 492 9.57 -20.70 -1.72
CA THR A 492 8.85 -21.33 -0.60
C THR A 492 7.39 -20.87 -0.60
N VAL A 493 6.44 -21.82 -0.71
CA VAL A 493 4.99 -21.56 -0.71
C VAL A 493 4.31 -22.00 0.57
N LEU A 494 4.87 -22.99 1.26
CA LEU A 494 4.52 -23.36 2.63
C LEU A 494 5.80 -23.55 3.44
N TYR A 495 5.92 -22.85 4.55
CA TYR A 495 7.00 -23.01 5.50
C TYR A 495 6.85 -24.28 6.35
N PRO A 496 7.96 -24.94 6.73
CA PRO A 496 9.35 -24.58 6.38
C PRO A 496 9.80 -25.07 4.98
N ASP A 497 9.23 -26.13 4.43
CA ASP A 497 9.95 -26.94 3.42
C ASP A 497 9.27 -27.08 2.04
N ARG A 498 8.04 -26.60 1.84
CA ARG A 498 7.38 -26.76 0.54
C ARG A 498 7.84 -25.67 -0.42
N LYS A 499 8.63 -26.07 -1.42
CA LYS A 499 9.06 -25.20 -2.52
C LYS A 499 8.42 -25.58 -3.84
N VAL A 500 8.29 -24.59 -4.72
CA VAL A 500 7.89 -24.75 -6.12
C VAL A 500 8.78 -23.89 -7.00
N THR A 501 8.90 -24.25 -8.27
CA THR A 501 9.63 -23.44 -9.26
C THR A 501 8.90 -22.12 -9.52
N LEU A 502 9.66 -21.05 -9.76
CA LEU A 502 9.13 -19.69 -9.97
C LEU A 502 8.12 -19.61 -11.12
N ASP A 503 8.36 -20.32 -12.21
CA ASP A 503 7.42 -20.39 -13.35
C ASP A 503 6.01 -20.82 -12.92
N LYS A 504 5.86 -21.76 -11.97
CA LYS A 504 4.55 -22.16 -11.44
C LYS A 504 3.83 -21.02 -10.72
N VAL A 505 4.57 -20.20 -9.97
CA VAL A 505 4.03 -19.00 -9.31
C VAL A 505 3.58 -17.99 -10.37
N LEU A 506 4.43 -17.72 -11.36
CA LEU A 506 4.17 -16.77 -12.43
C LEU A 506 2.99 -17.17 -13.32
N ILE A 507 2.92 -18.45 -13.72
CA ILE A 507 1.81 -19.01 -14.50
C ILE A 507 0.51 -18.99 -13.69
N SER A 508 0.56 -19.28 -12.39
CA SER A 508 -0.61 -19.20 -11.51
C SER A 508 -1.14 -17.78 -11.39
N LYS A 509 -0.22 -16.81 -11.22
CA LYS A 509 -0.54 -15.39 -11.15
C LYS A 509 -1.16 -14.90 -12.46
N PHE A 510 -0.56 -15.25 -13.60
CA PHE A 510 -1.09 -14.91 -14.92
C PHE A 510 -2.42 -15.62 -15.22
N TYR A 511 -2.60 -16.85 -14.74
CA TYR A 511 -3.88 -17.55 -14.82
C TYR A 511 -4.97 -16.77 -14.08
N ILE A 512 -4.73 -16.37 -12.84
CA ILE A 512 -5.70 -15.57 -12.07
C ILE A 512 -5.96 -14.27 -12.84
N TYR A 513 -4.92 -13.50 -13.18
CA TYR A 513 -5.02 -12.26 -13.96
C TYR A 513 -5.87 -12.43 -15.24
N SER A 514 -5.57 -13.42 -16.08
CA SER A 514 -6.26 -13.66 -17.36
C SER A 514 -7.71 -14.15 -17.18
N ARG A 515 -8.01 -14.87 -16.10
CA ARG A 515 -9.38 -15.35 -15.79
C ARG A 515 -10.21 -14.33 -15.04
N THR A 516 -9.59 -13.36 -14.37
CA THR A 516 -10.26 -12.30 -13.60
C THR A 516 -10.25 -10.95 -14.29
N ARG A 517 -9.95 -10.90 -15.60
CA ARG A 517 -9.95 -9.67 -16.42
C ARG A 517 -8.96 -8.64 -15.92
N GLY A 518 -7.77 -9.09 -15.57
CA GLY A 518 -6.72 -8.28 -14.98
C GLY A 518 -6.87 -8.05 -13.47
N GLY A 519 -7.72 -8.81 -12.78
CA GLY A 519 -7.93 -8.72 -11.33
C GLY A 519 -9.32 -8.26 -10.86
N PHE A 520 -10.12 -7.66 -11.74
CA PHE A 520 -11.40 -7.03 -11.39
C PHE A 520 -12.55 -8.04 -11.13
N ASP A 521 -12.50 -9.27 -11.66
CA ASP A 521 -13.54 -10.29 -11.50
C ASP A 521 -13.10 -11.45 -10.60
N THR A 522 -12.22 -11.17 -9.64
CA THR A 522 -11.59 -12.20 -8.79
C THR A 522 -12.62 -12.96 -7.96
N PHE A 523 -13.65 -12.31 -7.43
CA PHE A 523 -14.64 -12.99 -6.57
C PHE A 523 -15.53 -13.99 -7.33
N SER A 524 -15.95 -13.67 -8.56
CA SER A 524 -16.71 -14.64 -9.37
C SER A 524 -15.86 -15.85 -9.77
N PHE A 525 -14.54 -15.66 -9.89
CA PHE A 525 -13.61 -16.74 -10.14
C PHE A 525 -13.42 -17.60 -8.89
N LEU A 526 -13.18 -16.97 -7.74
CA LEU A 526 -12.93 -17.64 -6.46
C LEU A 526 -14.17 -18.30 -5.85
N SER A 527 -15.39 -17.90 -6.26
CA SER A 527 -16.63 -18.58 -5.84
C SER A 527 -16.83 -19.95 -6.51
N LYS A 528 -16.04 -20.29 -7.53
CA LYS A 528 -16.09 -21.63 -8.14
C LYS A 528 -15.58 -22.67 -7.16
N ALA A 529 -16.09 -23.89 -7.25
CA ALA A 529 -15.57 -25.03 -6.49
C ALA A 529 -14.09 -25.29 -6.80
N SER A 530 -13.30 -25.70 -5.81
CA SER A 530 -11.85 -25.92 -5.92
C SER A 530 -11.49 -26.90 -7.04
N ARG A 531 -12.30 -27.96 -7.23
CA ARG A 531 -12.15 -28.93 -8.34
C ARG A 531 -12.31 -28.27 -9.71
N GLN A 532 -13.23 -27.33 -9.85
CA GLN A 532 -13.45 -26.62 -11.12
C GLN A 532 -12.28 -25.68 -11.42
N ILE A 533 -11.83 -24.89 -10.43
CA ILE A 533 -10.66 -24.01 -10.60
C ILE A 533 -9.43 -24.82 -11.02
N SER A 534 -9.20 -25.95 -10.35
CA SER A 534 -8.12 -26.88 -10.66
C SER A 534 -8.20 -27.39 -12.10
N LYS A 535 -9.37 -27.86 -12.54
CA LYS A 535 -9.58 -28.36 -13.91
C LYS A 535 -9.41 -27.26 -14.97
N ASP A 536 -9.94 -26.07 -14.69
CA ASP A 536 -9.80 -24.90 -15.56
C ASP A 536 -8.31 -24.48 -15.70
N PHE A 537 -7.53 -24.61 -14.63
CA PHE A 537 -6.09 -24.32 -14.63
C PHE A 537 -5.29 -25.33 -15.46
N GLU A 538 -5.56 -26.63 -15.32
CA GLU A 538 -4.93 -27.65 -16.16
C GLU A 538 -5.21 -27.44 -17.65
N ASN A 539 -6.45 -27.08 -17.98
CA ASN A 539 -6.82 -26.73 -19.36
C ASN A 539 -6.16 -25.42 -19.82
N PHE A 540 -5.96 -24.46 -18.92
CA PHE A 540 -5.26 -23.22 -19.23
C PHE A 540 -3.79 -23.46 -19.58
N LYS A 541 -3.07 -24.25 -18.78
CA LYS A 541 -1.66 -24.59 -19.05
C LYS A 541 -1.46 -25.17 -20.45
N LYS A 542 -2.36 -26.05 -20.89
CA LYS A 542 -2.32 -26.68 -22.22
C LYS A 542 -2.52 -25.70 -23.39
N ASN A 543 -3.18 -24.56 -23.15
CA ASN A 543 -3.52 -23.57 -24.17
C ASN A 543 -2.82 -22.21 -23.90
N LEU A 544 -1.78 -22.20 -23.08
CA LEU A 544 -1.11 -20.98 -22.64
C LEU A 544 -0.34 -20.36 -23.81
N SER A 545 -0.65 -19.11 -24.12
CA SER A 545 0.15 -18.31 -25.05
C SER A 545 1.41 -17.81 -24.35
N ASN A 546 2.58 -18.30 -24.76
CA ASN A 546 3.86 -17.84 -24.23
C ASN A 546 4.08 -16.35 -24.49
N LYS A 547 3.55 -15.81 -25.59
CA LYS A 547 3.67 -14.37 -25.91
C LYS A 547 2.91 -13.51 -24.89
N GLU A 548 1.63 -13.82 -24.64
CA GLU A 548 0.83 -13.03 -23.68
C GLU A 548 1.39 -13.11 -22.26
N LEU A 549 1.89 -14.29 -21.87
CA LEU A 549 2.56 -14.46 -20.58
C LEU A 549 3.85 -13.64 -20.51
N LYS A 550 4.69 -13.69 -21.55
CA LYS A 550 5.94 -12.93 -21.62
C LYS A 550 5.69 -11.42 -21.50
N ASP A 551 4.78 -10.87 -22.30
CA ASP A 551 4.40 -9.45 -22.26
C ASP A 551 3.88 -9.06 -20.87
N TYR A 552 3.12 -9.95 -20.23
CA TYR A 552 2.66 -9.74 -18.86
C TYR A 552 3.83 -9.67 -17.87
N LEU A 553 4.77 -10.61 -17.93
CA LEU A 553 5.89 -10.69 -16.98
C LEU A 553 6.89 -9.54 -17.11
N ILE A 554 7.17 -9.09 -18.33
CA ILE A 554 8.02 -7.91 -18.59
C ILE A 554 7.45 -6.67 -17.89
N LYS A 555 6.13 -6.45 -18.03
CA LYS A 555 5.44 -5.35 -17.34
C LYS A 555 5.53 -5.46 -15.83
N ARG A 556 5.50 -6.68 -15.27
CA ARG A 556 5.67 -6.89 -13.82
C ARG A 556 7.09 -6.59 -13.34
N ILE A 557 8.11 -6.92 -14.12
CA ILE A 557 9.49 -6.52 -13.83
C ILE A 557 9.59 -5.00 -13.80
N GLY A 558 9.16 -4.31 -14.86
CA GLY A 558 9.21 -2.84 -14.92
C GLY A 558 8.47 -2.14 -13.80
N HIS A 559 7.23 -2.58 -13.52
CA HIS A 559 6.42 -1.98 -12.48
C HIS A 559 7.00 -2.22 -11.07
N THR A 560 7.46 -3.44 -10.79
CA THR A 560 8.07 -3.78 -9.49
C THR A 560 9.41 -3.07 -9.29
N LEU A 561 10.26 -3.00 -10.33
CA LEU A 561 11.51 -2.25 -10.27
C LEU A 561 11.27 -0.76 -10.01
N ALA A 562 10.21 -0.18 -10.56
CA ALA A 562 9.87 1.22 -10.29
C ALA A 562 9.45 1.47 -8.85
N HIS A 563 8.70 0.53 -8.23
CA HIS A 563 8.39 0.60 -6.81
C HIS A 563 9.65 0.47 -5.95
N LEU A 564 10.48 -0.53 -6.22
CA LEU A 564 11.74 -0.73 -5.51
C LEU A 564 12.68 0.46 -5.65
N PHE A 565 12.76 1.05 -6.84
CA PHE A 565 13.60 2.21 -7.09
C PHE A 565 13.07 3.46 -6.38
N LEU A 566 11.75 3.68 -6.34
CA LEU A 566 11.13 4.74 -5.54
C LEU A 566 11.48 4.60 -4.05
N ILE A 567 11.30 3.40 -3.48
CA ILE A 567 11.62 3.10 -2.08
C ILE A 567 13.12 3.33 -1.82
N PHE A 568 13.98 2.87 -2.73
CA PHE A 568 15.42 3.08 -2.62
C PHE A 568 15.80 4.56 -2.63
N ILE A 569 15.25 5.36 -3.55
CA ILE A 569 15.55 6.79 -3.64
C ILE A 569 15.04 7.52 -2.40
N SER A 570 13.80 7.24 -1.97
CA SER A 570 13.22 7.81 -0.76
C SER A 570 14.09 7.54 0.47
N ASN A 571 14.39 6.26 0.73
CA ASN A 571 15.21 5.86 1.88
C ASN A 571 16.66 6.34 1.77
N SER A 572 17.25 6.31 0.57
CA SER A 572 18.64 6.69 0.39
C SER A 572 18.83 8.20 0.40
N LEU A 573 17.85 9.00 0.02
CA LEU A 573 18.00 10.45 0.03
C LEU A 573 17.30 11.10 1.21
N GLU A 574 16.61 10.32 2.06
CA GLU A 574 15.80 10.83 3.16
C GLU A 574 14.74 11.82 2.64
N ILE A 575 14.18 11.49 1.47
CA ILE A 575 13.12 12.26 0.82
C ILE A 575 11.82 11.49 1.05
N GLU A 576 10.79 12.21 1.46
CA GLU A 576 9.46 11.62 1.62
C GLU A 576 8.99 10.98 0.32
N MET A 577 8.39 9.80 0.42
CA MET A 577 7.73 9.19 -0.75
C MET A 577 6.66 10.13 -1.31
N ASP A 578 6.18 11.06 -0.48
CA ASP A 578 5.19 12.04 -0.87
C ASP A 578 5.68 13.07 -1.91
N ASP A 579 6.99 13.28 -1.93
CA ASP A 579 7.68 14.21 -2.81
C ASP A 579 8.23 13.55 -4.07
N LEU A 580 7.92 12.27 -4.28
CA LEU A 580 8.45 11.47 -5.38
C LEU A 580 7.35 10.77 -6.19
N ILE A 581 7.62 10.58 -7.47
CA ILE A 581 6.75 9.93 -8.43
C ILE A 581 7.55 8.88 -9.18
N TYR A 582 7.13 7.62 -9.15
CA TYR A 582 7.76 6.60 -9.97
C TYR A 582 7.23 6.65 -11.41
N VAL A 583 8.08 6.31 -12.36
CA VAL A 583 7.75 6.17 -13.78
C VAL A 583 8.33 4.87 -14.29
N PHE A 584 7.54 4.13 -15.06
CA PHE A 584 8.07 3.08 -15.91
C PHE A 584 7.41 3.12 -17.28
N SER A 585 8.18 2.80 -18.31
CA SER A 585 7.68 2.70 -19.67
C SER A 585 8.46 1.68 -20.46
N GLU A 586 7.75 0.94 -21.31
CA GLU A 586 8.31 -0.02 -22.24
C GLU A 586 8.31 0.60 -23.65
N SER A 587 9.45 0.54 -24.32
CA SER A 587 9.63 0.86 -25.74
C SER A 587 10.02 -0.41 -26.51
N GLU A 588 10.16 -0.35 -27.84
CA GLU A 588 10.54 -1.54 -28.63
C GLU A 588 11.89 -2.14 -28.20
N ASP A 589 12.84 -1.30 -27.77
CA ASP A 589 14.21 -1.73 -27.46
C ASP A 589 14.57 -1.69 -25.98
N GLU A 590 13.87 -0.88 -25.17
CA GLU A 590 14.27 -0.56 -23.81
C GLU A 590 13.10 -0.52 -22.82
N LEU A 591 13.36 -0.98 -21.60
CA LEU A 591 12.55 -0.76 -20.41
C LEU A 591 13.13 0.41 -19.60
N LEU A 592 12.38 1.49 -19.44
CA LEU A 592 12.72 2.63 -18.59
C LEU A 592 12.12 2.45 -17.19
N VAL A 593 12.93 2.65 -16.17
CA VAL A 593 12.53 2.77 -14.76
C VAL A 593 13.10 4.08 -14.22
N ALA A 594 12.25 4.92 -13.63
CA ALA A 594 12.64 6.24 -13.18
C ALA A 594 11.84 6.70 -11.96
N VAL A 595 12.39 7.70 -11.26
CA VAL A 595 11.75 8.47 -10.21
C VAL A 595 11.90 9.95 -10.56
N ALA A 596 10.79 10.68 -10.52
CA ALA A 596 10.73 12.11 -10.71
C ALA A 596 10.32 12.82 -9.40
N GLU A 597 10.71 14.07 -9.26
CA GLU A 597 10.26 14.89 -8.14
C GLU A 597 8.79 15.29 -8.33
N ASN A 598 8.03 15.24 -7.24
CA ASN A 598 6.71 15.82 -7.11
C ASN A 598 6.79 17.28 -6.60
N SER A 599 7.72 18.07 -7.16
CA SER A 599 8.10 19.39 -6.65
C SER A 599 7.99 20.48 -7.72
N MET A 600 7.93 21.75 -7.31
CA MET A 600 8.01 22.87 -8.25
C MET A 600 9.38 22.96 -8.90
N LEU A 601 9.39 22.95 -10.23
CA LEU A 601 10.61 23.25 -11.01
C LEU A 601 11.79 22.31 -10.73
N GLY A 602 11.55 21.16 -10.08
CA GLY A 602 12.62 20.29 -9.63
C GLY A 602 13.41 20.86 -8.46
N SER A 603 12.73 21.46 -7.47
CA SER A 603 13.35 22.17 -6.36
C SER A 603 14.06 21.29 -5.34
N ILE A 604 13.77 19.98 -5.33
CA ILE A 604 14.49 19.02 -4.49
C ILE A 604 15.89 18.75 -5.07
N ASP A 605 16.08 18.98 -6.38
CA ASP A 605 17.31 18.64 -7.11
C ASP A 605 17.80 17.22 -6.78
N ILE A 606 16.90 16.22 -6.89
CA ILE A 606 17.21 14.81 -6.61
C ILE A 606 18.50 14.39 -7.30
N PHE A 607 18.73 14.89 -8.50
CA PHE A 607 19.92 14.59 -9.25
C PHE A 607 21.20 15.17 -8.62
N GLY A 608 21.16 16.40 -8.12
CA GLY A 608 22.25 16.98 -7.33
C GLY A 608 22.52 16.21 -6.03
N HIS A 609 21.48 15.87 -5.28
CA HIS A 609 21.58 15.07 -4.06
C HIS A 609 22.19 13.69 -4.32
N LEU A 610 21.81 13.04 -5.42
CA LEU A 610 22.38 11.76 -5.84
C LEU A 610 23.86 11.86 -6.18
N LYS A 611 24.26 12.86 -6.97
CA LYS A 611 25.68 13.09 -7.29
C LYS A 611 26.49 13.34 -6.03
N HIS A 612 25.94 14.05 -5.04
CA HIS A 612 26.61 14.26 -3.75
C HIS A 612 26.74 12.97 -2.95
N LYS A 613 25.67 12.16 -2.83
CA LYS A 613 25.65 10.94 -1.99
C LYS A 613 26.43 9.78 -2.60
N PHE A 614 26.30 9.57 -3.91
CA PHE A 614 26.82 8.38 -4.60
C PHE A 614 28.06 8.68 -5.46
N GLY A 615 28.36 9.95 -5.72
CA GLY A 615 29.45 10.39 -6.61
C GLY A 615 29.11 10.28 -8.09
N SER A 616 28.44 9.20 -8.51
CA SER A 616 28.02 8.96 -9.90
C SER A 616 26.67 8.24 -9.98
N LEU A 617 26.03 8.30 -11.15
CA LEU A 617 24.79 7.55 -11.39
C LEU A 617 25.07 6.04 -11.42
N ASN A 618 26.24 5.63 -11.91
CA ASN A 618 26.65 4.22 -11.89
C ASN A 618 26.74 3.66 -10.47
N ASN A 619 27.34 4.40 -9.54
CA ASN A 619 27.43 4.00 -8.14
C ASN A 619 26.04 3.94 -7.50
N MET A 620 25.14 4.87 -7.85
CA MET A 620 23.74 4.81 -7.41
C MET A 620 23.05 3.54 -7.89
N ILE A 621 23.22 3.14 -9.16
CA ILE A 621 22.64 1.89 -9.68
C ILE A 621 23.24 0.68 -8.96
N TYR A 622 24.55 0.63 -8.76
CA TYR A 622 25.18 -0.45 -8.00
C TYR A 622 24.63 -0.57 -6.57
N GLU A 623 24.53 0.56 -5.86
CA GLU A 623 23.95 0.64 -4.52
C GLU A 623 22.47 0.24 -4.50
N PHE A 624 21.70 0.65 -5.51
CA PHE A 624 20.30 0.24 -5.69
C PHE A 624 20.20 -1.27 -5.80
N LEU A 625 20.93 -1.89 -6.73
CA LEU A 625 20.86 -3.33 -6.96
C LEU A 625 21.25 -4.10 -5.69
N THR A 626 22.39 -3.76 -5.09
CA THR A 626 22.95 -4.46 -3.93
C THR A 626 22.08 -4.31 -2.68
N LYS A 627 21.68 -3.08 -2.32
CA LYS A 627 20.83 -2.84 -1.14
C LYS A 627 19.44 -3.43 -1.31
N THR A 628 18.87 -3.37 -2.51
CA THR A 628 17.55 -3.95 -2.77
C THR A 628 17.56 -5.46 -2.61
N VAL A 629 18.52 -6.17 -3.21
CA VAL A 629 18.63 -7.63 -3.05
C VAL A 629 18.82 -8.00 -1.58
N LYS A 630 19.68 -7.28 -0.87
CA LYS A 630 19.92 -7.49 0.57
C LYS A 630 18.64 -7.31 1.40
N LEU A 631 17.94 -6.19 1.22
CA LEU A 631 16.71 -5.87 1.96
C LEU A 631 15.62 -6.93 1.74
N LEU A 632 15.46 -7.39 0.49
CA LEU A 632 14.47 -8.43 0.17
C LEU A 632 14.86 -9.79 0.76
N ASP A 633 16.15 -10.15 0.77
CA ASP A 633 16.63 -11.39 1.37
C ASP A 633 16.48 -11.39 2.90
N GLU A 634 16.80 -10.27 3.55
CA GLU A 634 16.58 -10.09 4.99
C GLU A 634 15.11 -10.29 5.34
N HIS A 635 14.19 -9.67 4.59
CA HIS A 635 12.75 -9.83 4.78
C HIS A 635 12.28 -11.29 4.61
N VAL A 636 12.78 -12.01 3.60
CA VAL A 636 12.44 -13.44 3.41
C VAL A 636 12.92 -14.29 4.59
N GLN A 637 14.07 -13.96 5.20
CA GLN A 637 14.55 -14.66 6.39
C GLN A 637 13.75 -14.32 7.64
N GLU A 638 13.32 -13.06 7.81
CA GLU A 638 12.42 -12.65 8.89
C GLU A 638 11.10 -13.44 8.84
N LEU A 639 10.49 -13.56 7.67
CA LEU A 639 9.26 -14.34 7.48
C LEU A 639 9.44 -15.83 7.81
N ARG A 640 10.59 -16.40 7.44
CA ARG A 640 10.96 -17.78 7.82
C ARG A 640 11.07 -17.94 9.32
N ASN A 641 11.73 -17.00 9.99
CA ASN A 641 11.92 -17.02 11.44
C ASN A 641 10.58 -16.83 12.17
N PHE A 642 9.76 -15.90 11.71
CA PHE A 642 8.42 -15.65 12.23
C PHE A 642 7.53 -16.90 12.12
N SER A 643 7.51 -17.54 10.95
CA SER A 643 6.71 -18.75 10.71
C SER A 643 7.14 -19.91 11.62
N LYS A 644 8.44 -20.11 11.84
CA LYS A 644 8.96 -21.14 12.76
C LYS A 644 8.49 -20.93 14.20
N ASN A 645 8.39 -19.68 14.64
CA ASN A 645 8.00 -19.36 16.01
C ASN A 645 6.49 -19.50 16.26
N GLN A 646 5.65 -19.27 15.23
CA GLN A 646 4.19 -19.33 15.36
C GLN A 646 3.60 -20.75 15.39
N VAL A 647 4.24 -21.73 14.74
CA VAL A 647 3.81 -23.15 14.75
C VAL A 647 3.77 -23.73 16.19
N LEU A 648 4.40 -23.06 17.16
CA LEU A 648 4.55 -23.51 18.54
C LEU A 648 3.57 -22.90 19.57
N GLN A 649 2.66 -21.98 19.20
CA GLN A 649 1.89 -21.18 20.19
C GLN A 649 0.35 -21.13 20.02
N GLY A 650 -0.28 -22.01 19.22
CA GLY A 650 -1.72 -21.94 18.96
C GLY A 650 -2.63 -22.55 20.05
N ARG A 651 -3.82 -21.95 20.25
CA ARG A 651 -4.97 -22.60 20.93
C ARG A 651 -5.34 -23.89 20.19
N SER A 652 -5.79 -24.94 20.89
CA SER A 652 -6.10 -26.25 20.27
C SER A 652 -7.04 -26.17 19.07
N GLU A 653 -8.06 -25.29 19.12
CA GLU A 653 -9.01 -25.09 18.03
C GLU A 653 -8.40 -24.38 16.81
N LEU A 654 -7.54 -23.39 17.02
CA LEU A 654 -6.85 -22.67 15.94
C LEU A 654 -5.98 -23.63 15.11
N ASN A 655 -5.26 -24.53 15.79
CA ASN A 655 -4.42 -25.53 15.13
C ASN A 655 -5.25 -26.51 14.27
N LEU A 656 -6.45 -26.90 14.75
CA LEU A 656 -7.35 -27.77 13.98
C LEU A 656 -7.86 -27.07 12.71
N VAL A 657 -8.23 -25.78 12.80
CA VAL A 657 -8.63 -24.99 11.64
C VAL A 657 -7.44 -24.80 10.68
N ALA A 658 -6.26 -24.46 11.20
CA ALA A 658 -5.04 -24.26 10.42
C ALA A 658 -4.67 -25.51 9.61
N GLU A 659 -4.76 -26.71 10.19
CA GLU A 659 -4.47 -27.96 9.47
C GLU A 659 -5.46 -28.19 8.33
N LYS A 660 -6.75 -27.92 8.55
CA LYS A 660 -7.78 -28.05 7.51
C LYS A 660 -7.61 -27.04 6.38
N VAL A 661 -7.17 -25.82 6.71
CA VAL A 661 -6.80 -24.77 5.75
C VAL A 661 -5.57 -25.18 4.94
N LYS A 662 -4.53 -25.70 5.61
CA LYS A 662 -3.31 -26.20 4.99
C LYS A 662 -3.59 -27.28 3.95
N MET A 663 -4.36 -28.32 4.31
CA MET A 663 -4.71 -29.42 3.41
C MET A 663 -5.35 -28.91 2.10
N ARG A 664 -6.28 -27.94 2.21
CA ARG A 664 -6.95 -27.35 1.05
C ARG A 664 -6.01 -26.55 0.16
N TYR A 665 -5.01 -25.89 0.74
CA TYR A 665 -3.98 -25.19 -0.01
C TYR A 665 -3.05 -26.17 -0.73
N GLU A 666 -2.62 -27.23 -0.03
CA GLU A 666 -1.76 -28.27 -0.59
C GLU A 666 -2.39 -28.96 -1.81
N ASP A 667 -3.72 -29.13 -1.83
CA ASP A 667 -4.46 -29.65 -2.99
C ASP A 667 -4.32 -28.79 -4.26
N PHE A 668 -4.17 -27.46 -4.11
CA PHE A 668 -3.89 -26.57 -5.23
C PHE A 668 -2.41 -26.63 -5.63
N VAL A 669 -1.51 -26.59 -4.63
CA VAL A 669 -0.06 -26.67 -4.84
C VAL A 669 0.32 -27.97 -5.56
N ALA A 670 -0.32 -29.10 -5.22
CA ALA A 670 -0.10 -30.39 -5.88
C ALA A 670 -0.42 -30.37 -7.39
N LYS A 671 -1.31 -29.48 -7.83
CA LYS A 671 -1.64 -29.27 -9.26
C LYS A 671 -0.82 -28.13 -9.91
N GLY A 672 0.09 -27.53 -9.14
CA GLY A 672 0.91 -26.40 -9.55
C GLY A 672 0.17 -25.07 -9.59
N LEU A 673 -1.04 -24.97 -8.99
CA LEU A 673 -1.75 -23.70 -8.83
C LEU A 673 -1.38 -23.09 -7.49
N ILE A 674 -0.72 -21.95 -7.51
CA ILE A 674 -0.27 -21.23 -6.32
C ILE A 674 -1.10 -19.95 -6.18
N MET A 675 -1.87 -19.84 -5.10
CA MET A 675 -2.64 -18.64 -4.78
C MET A 675 -1.93 -17.87 -3.67
N ASP A 676 -1.87 -16.54 -3.76
CA ASP A 676 -1.51 -15.75 -2.57
C ASP A 676 -2.54 -15.94 -1.45
N ALA A 677 -2.12 -15.65 -0.22
CA ALA A 677 -2.93 -15.84 0.98
C ALA A 677 -4.29 -15.13 0.88
N THR A 678 -4.32 -13.90 0.38
CA THR A 678 -5.55 -13.11 0.21
C THR A 678 -6.53 -13.80 -0.74
N ASN A 679 -6.08 -14.21 -1.92
CA ASN A 679 -6.90 -14.93 -2.90
C ASN A 679 -7.37 -16.29 -2.35
N PHE A 680 -6.53 -16.98 -1.58
CA PHE A 680 -6.90 -18.25 -0.99
C PHE A 680 -7.96 -18.10 0.12
N ILE A 681 -7.82 -17.13 1.02
CA ILE A 681 -8.82 -16.81 2.04
C ILE A 681 -10.16 -16.45 1.39
N ASN A 682 -10.11 -15.58 0.37
CA ASN A 682 -11.29 -15.21 -0.40
C ASN A 682 -11.95 -16.45 -1.03
N HIS A 683 -11.16 -17.38 -1.60
CA HIS A 683 -11.68 -18.64 -2.11
C HIS A 683 -12.37 -19.46 -1.02
N LEU A 684 -11.74 -19.64 0.14
CA LEU A 684 -12.32 -20.45 1.23
C LEU A 684 -13.72 -19.99 1.61
N VAL A 685 -13.92 -18.67 1.72
CA VAL A 685 -15.21 -18.09 2.12
C VAL A 685 -16.22 -18.08 0.97
N LEU A 686 -15.80 -17.70 -0.25
CA LEU A 686 -16.72 -17.52 -1.38
C LEU A 686 -17.20 -18.84 -1.97
N SER A 687 -16.37 -19.88 -1.89
CA SER A 687 -16.73 -21.24 -2.34
C SER A 687 -17.38 -22.08 -1.25
N GLU A 688 -17.62 -21.49 -0.06
CA GLU A 688 -18.20 -22.14 1.12
C GLU A 688 -17.36 -23.32 1.65
N GLU A 689 -16.04 -23.32 1.41
CA GLU A 689 -15.11 -24.30 1.99
C GLU A 689 -14.93 -24.07 3.49
N ASP A 690 -15.04 -22.82 3.97
CA ASP A 690 -15.09 -22.46 5.39
C ASP A 690 -16.24 -23.18 6.13
N LYS A 691 -17.40 -23.29 5.48
CA LYS A 691 -18.55 -24.04 6.00
C LYS A 691 -18.26 -25.53 6.09
N LYS A 692 -17.57 -26.10 5.09
CA LYS A 692 -17.16 -27.52 5.13
C LYS A 692 -16.16 -27.77 6.25
N ILE A 693 -15.22 -26.85 6.48
CA ILE A 693 -14.30 -26.91 7.63
C ILE A 693 -15.10 -26.90 8.94
N ALA A 694 -16.08 -25.99 9.06
CA ALA A 694 -16.95 -25.90 10.23
C ALA A 694 -17.72 -27.20 10.49
N GLU A 695 -18.29 -27.81 9.44
CA GLU A 695 -19.00 -29.09 9.48
C GLU A 695 -18.06 -30.26 9.87
N GLU A 696 -16.87 -30.34 9.28
CA GLU A 696 -15.86 -31.36 9.59
C GLU A 696 -15.37 -31.29 11.04
N LEU A 697 -15.16 -30.08 11.56
CA LEU A 697 -14.66 -29.83 12.90
C LEU A 697 -15.77 -29.70 13.95
N LYS A 698 -17.04 -29.69 13.53
CA LYS A 698 -18.22 -29.48 14.39
C LYS A 698 -18.15 -28.18 15.22
N ILE A 699 -17.71 -27.10 14.59
CA ILE A 699 -17.61 -25.76 15.19
C ILE A 699 -18.50 -24.77 14.44
N ASP A 700 -18.87 -23.66 15.11
CA ASP A 700 -19.66 -22.61 14.48
C ASP A 700 -18.90 -21.94 13.32
N ILE A 701 -19.59 -21.66 12.21
CA ILE A 701 -18.98 -21.03 11.02
C ILE A 701 -18.47 -19.62 11.32
N GLY A 702 -19.13 -18.87 12.22
CA GLY A 702 -18.66 -17.57 12.67
C GLY A 702 -17.30 -17.71 13.36
N LYS A 703 -17.16 -18.71 14.23
CA LYS A 703 -15.89 -19.00 14.90
C LYS A 703 -14.78 -19.41 13.93
N VAL A 704 -15.09 -20.21 12.89
CA VAL A 704 -14.11 -20.52 11.82
C VAL A 704 -13.64 -19.23 11.15
N ARG A 705 -14.58 -18.37 10.74
CA ARG A 705 -14.28 -17.11 10.05
C ARG A 705 -13.43 -16.17 10.90
N ASP A 706 -13.69 -16.12 12.20
CA ASP A 706 -12.91 -15.30 13.14
C ASP A 706 -11.46 -15.80 13.27
N LEU A 707 -11.22 -17.10 13.04
CA LEU A 707 -9.89 -17.73 13.14
C LEU A 707 -9.14 -17.83 11.81
N LEU A 708 -9.77 -17.53 10.65
CA LEU A 708 -9.19 -17.80 9.33
C LEU A 708 -7.84 -17.11 9.09
N LEU A 709 -7.71 -15.83 9.49
CA LEU A 709 -6.47 -15.07 9.28
C LEU A 709 -5.30 -15.66 10.08
N ASP A 710 -5.54 -15.97 11.36
CA ASP A 710 -4.55 -16.61 12.22
C ASP A 710 -4.22 -18.02 11.72
N ALA A 711 -5.24 -18.76 11.24
CA ALA A 711 -5.08 -20.10 10.73
C ALA A 711 -4.17 -20.14 9.49
N ILE A 712 -4.22 -19.13 8.62
CA ILE A 712 -3.32 -18.99 7.47
C ILE A 712 -1.87 -18.84 7.96
N ASN A 713 -1.62 -17.98 8.94
CA ASN A 713 -0.27 -17.79 9.47
C ASN A 713 0.26 -19.06 10.15
N VAL A 714 -0.56 -19.71 11.00
CA VAL A 714 -0.20 -20.95 11.70
C VAL A 714 -0.03 -22.14 10.73
N SER A 715 -0.78 -22.15 9.61
CA SER A 715 -0.66 -23.21 8.59
C SER A 715 0.68 -23.18 7.83
N GLY A 716 1.47 -22.11 7.99
CA GLY A 716 2.74 -21.91 7.32
C GLY A 716 2.61 -21.46 5.86
N ILE A 717 1.41 -21.09 5.39
CA ILE A 717 1.23 -20.52 4.04
C ILE A 717 2.03 -19.22 3.93
N ASN A 718 2.83 -19.08 2.87
CA ASN A 718 3.61 -17.87 2.66
C ASN A 718 2.68 -16.70 2.32
N THR A 719 2.54 -15.76 3.26
CA THR A 719 1.69 -14.57 3.13
C THR A 719 2.31 -13.47 2.28
N CYS A 720 3.64 -13.46 2.13
CA CYS A 720 4.38 -12.53 1.28
C CYS A 720 4.90 -13.23 0.02
N LEU A 721 4.04 -14.06 -0.62
CA LEU A 721 4.46 -14.87 -1.75
C LEU A 721 5.08 -14.02 -2.86
N ASP A 722 4.52 -12.86 -3.19
CA ASP A 722 4.98 -12.05 -4.32
C ASP A 722 4.93 -10.54 -4.04
N GLY A 723 4.97 -10.18 -2.75
CA GLY A 723 5.01 -8.82 -2.24
C GLY A 723 3.99 -8.53 -1.12
N CYS A 724 4.30 -7.56 -0.28
CA CYS A 724 3.42 -6.94 0.73
C CYS A 724 3.75 -5.43 0.83
N VAL A 725 3.01 -4.69 1.66
CA VAL A 725 3.21 -3.25 1.89
C VAL A 725 4.59 -2.93 2.49
N ALA A 726 5.16 -3.87 3.25
CA ALA A 726 6.49 -3.70 3.84
C ALA A 726 7.64 -3.83 2.82
N CYS A 727 7.42 -4.41 1.64
CA CYS A 727 8.51 -4.67 0.69
C CYS A 727 8.35 -3.95 -0.66
N ILE A 728 7.18 -4.03 -1.31
CA ILE A 728 6.99 -3.48 -2.67
C ILE A 728 5.61 -2.90 -2.93
N MET A 729 4.58 -3.20 -2.13
CA MET A 729 3.25 -2.65 -2.36
C MET A 729 3.18 -1.24 -1.78
N LEU A 730 2.65 -0.31 -2.57
CA LEU A 730 2.46 1.07 -2.15
C LEU A 730 0.98 1.29 -1.86
N ASP A 731 0.62 1.59 -0.62
CA ASP A 731 -0.77 1.84 -0.22
C ASP A 731 -1.41 2.98 -1.01
N ARG A 732 -0.59 3.95 -1.42
CA ARG A 732 -0.96 5.13 -2.22
C ARG A 732 0.00 5.26 -3.41
N ARG A 733 -0.36 6.08 -4.40
CA ARG A 733 0.51 6.48 -5.54
C ARG A 733 0.84 5.39 -6.56
N CYS A 734 0.54 4.12 -6.28
CA CYS A 734 0.50 3.10 -7.31
C CYS A 734 -0.59 3.45 -8.36
N THR A 735 -0.29 3.19 -9.63
CA THR A 735 -1.25 3.31 -10.74
C THR A 735 -2.39 2.30 -10.62
N GLU A 736 -2.18 1.19 -9.90
CA GLU A 736 -3.14 0.11 -9.66
C GLU A 736 -3.12 -0.34 -8.19
N PRO A 737 -3.51 0.53 -7.24
CA PRO A 737 -3.25 0.33 -5.81
C PRO A 737 -3.93 -0.91 -5.24
N LEU A 738 -5.08 -1.30 -5.79
CA LEU A 738 -5.88 -2.42 -5.30
C LEU A 738 -5.62 -3.76 -6.01
N LEU A 739 -4.69 -3.79 -6.97
CA LEU A 739 -4.40 -4.99 -7.76
C LEU A 739 -2.91 -5.37 -7.74
N GLN A 740 -2.15 -4.79 -6.80
CA GLN A 740 -0.70 -4.97 -6.71
C GLN A 740 -0.28 -6.43 -6.48
N ASN A 741 -1.11 -7.23 -5.79
CA ASN A 741 -0.88 -8.67 -5.62
C ASN A 741 -0.85 -9.43 -6.95
N LEU A 742 -1.53 -8.93 -7.99
CA LEU A 742 -1.49 -9.46 -9.35
C LEU A 742 -0.52 -8.67 -10.23
N ASN A 743 -0.31 -7.39 -9.96
CA ASN A 743 0.40 -6.48 -10.85
C ASN A 743 1.85 -6.16 -10.46
N LEU A 744 2.35 -6.74 -9.37
CA LEU A 744 3.77 -6.72 -9.00
C LEU A 744 4.29 -8.15 -8.89
N SER A 745 5.60 -8.39 -9.03
CA SER A 745 6.19 -9.71 -8.76
C SER A 745 7.56 -9.57 -8.11
N LEU A 746 7.58 -9.78 -6.80
CA LEU A 746 8.78 -9.72 -5.98
C LEU A 746 9.83 -10.73 -6.44
N ASN A 747 9.48 -12.01 -6.57
CA ASN A 747 10.47 -13.05 -6.83
C ASN A 747 11.06 -12.96 -8.24
N LEU A 748 10.26 -12.56 -9.22
CA LEU A 748 10.74 -12.34 -10.58
C LEU A 748 11.76 -11.19 -10.61
N SER A 749 11.44 -10.09 -9.94
CA SER A 749 12.33 -8.93 -9.88
C SER A 749 13.59 -9.23 -9.07
N LEU A 750 13.48 -9.95 -7.95
CA LEU A 750 14.63 -10.39 -7.15
C LEU A 750 15.57 -11.30 -7.95
N TYR A 751 15.01 -12.27 -8.68
CA TYR A 751 15.80 -13.14 -9.55
C TYR A 751 16.50 -12.34 -10.66
N PHE A 752 15.79 -11.40 -11.28
CA PHE A 752 16.35 -10.50 -12.29
C PHE A 752 17.51 -9.65 -11.73
N LEU A 753 17.33 -9.03 -10.55
CA LEU A 753 18.36 -8.22 -9.89
C LEU A 753 19.60 -9.04 -9.52
N ARG A 754 19.42 -10.27 -9.06
CA ARG A 754 20.53 -11.18 -8.72
C ARG A 754 21.41 -11.52 -9.92
N ILE A 755 20.81 -11.75 -11.09
CA ILE A 755 21.54 -11.96 -12.33
C ILE A 755 22.39 -10.73 -12.68
N LEU A 756 21.82 -9.53 -12.50
CA LEU A 756 22.54 -8.28 -12.69
C LEU A 756 23.64 -8.03 -11.63
N LEU A 757 23.61 -8.72 -10.49
CA LEU A 757 24.70 -8.73 -9.51
C LEU A 757 25.71 -9.87 -9.74
N GLY A 758 25.59 -10.61 -10.85
CA GLY A 758 26.52 -11.66 -11.23
C GLY A 758 26.21 -13.03 -10.63
N GLU A 759 24.99 -13.27 -10.15
CA GLU A 759 24.54 -14.65 -9.95
C GLU A 759 24.46 -15.40 -11.29
N GLU A 760 24.71 -16.71 -11.25
CA GLU A 760 24.70 -17.54 -12.44
C GLU A 760 23.26 -17.80 -12.90
N ILE A 761 23.00 -17.58 -14.19
CA ILE A 761 21.78 -18.01 -14.87
C ILE A 761 22.08 -19.16 -15.83
N LYS A 762 21.19 -20.16 -15.84
CA LYS A 762 21.25 -21.29 -16.76
C LYS A 762 20.14 -21.20 -17.78
N GLY A 763 20.50 -21.06 -19.06
CA GLY A 763 19.55 -20.91 -20.15
C GLY A 763 20.16 -21.26 -21.51
N ARG A 764 19.36 -21.25 -22.57
CA ARG A 764 19.84 -21.59 -23.92
C ARG A 764 20.71 -20.48 -24.52
N GLY A 765 21.84 -20.84 -25.12
CA GLY A 765 22.75 -19.89 -25.75
C GLY A 765 22.11 -19.03 -26.83
N ASN A 766 21.26 -19.61 -27.68
CA ASN A 766 20.56 -18.93 -28.76
C ASN A 766 19.46 -17.98 -28.28
N LYS A 767 19.17 -17.97 -26.97
CA LYS A 767 18.31 -16.97 -26.33
C LYS A 767 19.13 -16.03 -25.47
N ILE A 768 19.50 -16.45 -24.26
CA ILE A 768 20.17 -15.57 -23.30
C ILE A 768 21.61 -15.24 -23.70
N GLY A 769 22.36 -16.22 -24.22
CA GLY A 769 23.73 -15.98 -24.68
C GLY A 769 23.79 -14.95 -25.81
N ILE A 770 22.96 -15.13 -26.84
CA ILE A 770 22.85 -14.20 -27.96
C ILE A 770 22.30 -12.85 -27.52
N ALA A 771 21.30 -12.80 -26.64
CA ALA A 771 20.78 -11.54 -26.10
C ALA A 771 21.86 -10.74 -25.37
N ILE A 772 22.72 -11.41 -24.59
CA ILE A 772 23.88 -10.81 -23.90
C ILE A 772 24.93 -10.33 -24.91
N LEU A 773 25.37 -11.19 -25.82
CA LEU A 773 26.45 -10.86 -26.77
C LEU A 773 26.02 -9.79 -27.78
N ASN A 774 24.73 -9.72 -28.13
CA ASN A 774 24.17 -8.66 -28.99
C ASN A 774 24.20 -7.26 -28.37
N GLN A 775 24.54 -7.14 -27.08
CA GLN A 775 24.69 -5.83 -26.45
C GLN A 775 26.00 -5.13 -26.84
N ALA A 776 26.97 -5.85 -27.43
CA ALA A 776 28.23 -5.26 -27.87
C ALA A 776 28.01 -4.13 -28.88
N LYS A 777 28.58 -2.95 -28.60
CA LYS A 777 28.49 -1.77 -29.48
C LYS A 777 29.83 -1.38 -30.08
N GLU A 778 30.92 -1.54 -29.33
CA GLU A 778 32.26 -1.13 -29.72
C GLU A 778 33.13 -2.35 -30.05
N SER A 779 33.16 -3.34 -29.16
CA SER A 779 34.03 -4.50 -29.30
C SER A 779 33.49 -5.77 -28.63
N LEU A 780 33.84 -6.91 -29.19
CA LEU A 780 33.61 -8.23 -28.59
C LEU A 780 34.90 -9.04 -28.66
N PHE A 781 35.49 -9.35 -27.50
CA PHE A 781 36.50 -10.40 -27.40
C PHE A 781 35.79 -11.72 -27.10
N ALA A 782 36.00 -12.72 -27.95
CA ALA A 782 35.37 -14.02 -27.84
C ALA A 782 36.41 -15.13 -27.71
N PHE A 783 36.49 -15.74 -26.53
CA PHE A 783 37.29 -16.93 -26.31
C PHE A 783 36.39 -18.17 -26.43
N SER A 784 36.46 -18.85 -27.57
CA SER A 784 35.60 -19.99 -27.86
C SER A 784 36.35 -21.10 -28.59
N PRO A 785 36.63 -22.24 -27.93
CA PRO A 785 37.40 -23.34 -28.53
C PRO A 785 36.73 -23.99 -29.73
N TYR A 786 35.40 -23.90 -29.80
CA TYR A 786 34.57 -24.50 -30.84
C TYR A 786 33.63 -23.44 -31.43
N ILE A 787 33.48 -23.47 -32.75
CA ILE A 787 32.58 -22.59 -33.51
C ILE A 787 31.94 -23.39 -34.64
N ASP A 788 30.67 -23.11 -34.94
CA ASP A 788 29.95 -23.65 -36.09
C ASP A 788 29.46 -22.55 -37.04
N ASP A 789 28.71 -22.93 -38.09
CA ASP A 789 28.16 -21.98 -39.06
C ASP A 789 27.25 -20.93 -38.37
N GLU A 790 26.47 -21.33 -37.36
CA GLU A 790 25.57 -20.43 -36.62
C GLU A 790 26.38 -19.38 -35.85
N GLY A 791 27.40 -19.81 -35.10
CA GLY A 791 28.29 -18.90 -34.38
C GLY A 791 29.12 -18.00 -35.29
N ALA A 792 29.60 -18.52 -36.43
CA ALA A 792 30.36 -17.72 -37.39
C ALA A 792 29.49 -16.64 -38.06
N ASN A 793 28.26 -16.97 -38.42
CA ASN A 793 27.30 -16.01 -38.96
C ASN A 793 26.94 -14.94 -37.92
N PHE A 794 26.70 -15.33 -36.67
CA PHE A 794 26.43 -14.38 -35.59
C PHE A 794 27.56 -13.34 -35.40
N LEU A 795 28.82 -13.79 -35.38
CA LEU A 795 29.97 -12.88 -35.32
C LEU A 795 30.06 -12.00 -36.58
N SER A 796 29.79 -12.55 -37.77
CA SER A 796 29.79 -11.77 -39.01
C SER A 796 28.73 -10.65 -38.98
N GLU A 797 27.52 -10.94 -38.47
CA GLU A 797 26.45 -9.96 -38.29
C GLU A 797 26.82 -8.85 -37.28
N LEU A 798 27.46 -9.19 -36.16
CA LEU A 798 28.03 -8.22 -35.23
C LEU A 798 29.06 -7.31 -35.92
N ALA A 799 29.98 -7.89 -36.68
CA ALA A 799 31.03 -7.15 -37.38
C ALA A 799 30.47 -6.24 -38.48
N GLN A 800 29.39 -6.65 -39.16
CA GLN A 800 28.68 -5.83 -40.14
C GLN A 800 27.99 -4.61 -39.50
N ARG A 801 27.58 -4.71 -38.23
CA ARG A 801 27.07 -3.57 -37.45
C ARG A 801 28.18 -2.63 -36.96
N GLY A 802 29.44 -2.93 -37.26
CA GLY A 802 30.59 -2.10 -36.90
C GLY A 802 31.30 -2.50 -35.60
N VAL A 803 30.90 -3.59 -34.95
CA VAL A 803 31.55 -4.08 -33.72
C VAL A 803 32.90 -4.71 -34.07
N LYS A 804 33.96 -4.34 -33.35
CA LYS A 804 35.29 -4.96 -33.50
C LYS A 804 35.34 -6.30 -32.77
N ILE A 805 35.62 -7.37 -33.48
CA ILE A 805 35.60 -8.73 -32.93
C ILE A 805 37.01 -9.29 -32.91
N THR A 806 37.44 -9.76 -31.75
CA THR A 806 38.64 -10.58 -31.60
C THR A 806 38.21 -11.99 -31.21
N LEU A 807 38.35 -12.94 -32.13
CA LEU A 807 38.00 -14.34 -31.89
C LEU A 807 39.27 -15.15 -31.60
N VAL A 808 39.33 -15.75 -30.41
CA VAL A 808 40.33 -16.76 -30.07
C VAL A 808 39.69 -18.14 -30.17
N THR A 809 40.16 -18.97 -31.10
CA THR A 809 39.60 -20.31 -31.37
C THR A 809 40.67 -21.31 -31.82
N TYR A 810 40.31 -22.59 -31.94
CA TYR A 810 41.23 -23.62 -32.41
C TYR A 810 41.53 -23.47 -33.91
N ASP A 811 42.78 -23.66 -34.31
CA ASP A 811 43.28 -23.42 -35.68
C ASP A 811 42.41 -24.08 -36.78
N LYS A 812 41.95 -25.32 -36.53
CA LYS A 812 41.06 -26.04 -37.44
C LYS A 812 39.79 -25.25 -37.77
N PHE A 813 39.20 -24.57 -36.78
CA PHE A 813 37.98 -23.79 -36.97
C PHE A 813 38.26 -22.39 -37.51
N ALA A 814 39.35 -21.75 -37.07
CA ALA A 814 39.82 -20.49 -37.63
C ALA A 814 39.99 -20.60 -39.16
N SER A 815 40.64 -21.67 -39.61
CA SER A 815 40.82 -21.99 -41.03
C SER A 815 39.49 -22.30 -41.74
N LYS A 816 38.60 -23.08 -41.11
CA LYS A 816 37.30 -23.47 -41.70
C LYS A 816 36.39 -22.28 -41.97
N TYR A 817 36.27 -21.33 -41.03
CA TYR A 817 35.30 -20.23 -41.11
C TYR A 817 35.91 -18.89 -41.54
N LYS A 818 37.18 -18.85 -41.94
CA LYS A 818 37.89 -17.65 -42.42
C LYS A 818 37.11 -16.86 -43.49
N ASN A 819 36.40 -17.57 -44.38
CA ASN A 819 35.62 -16.94 -45.45
C ASN A 819 34.33 -16.28 -44.95
N ILE A 820 33.62 -16.90 -43.99
CA ILE A 820 32.40 -16.34 -43.38
C ILE A 820 32.76 -15.11 -42.53
N LEU A 821 33.89 -15.20 -41.82
CA LEU A 821 34.45 -14.15 -40.98
C LEU A 821 35.35 -13.17 -41.76
N ASN A 822 35.22 -13.11 -43.09
CA ASN A 822 35.99 -12.22 -43.94
C ASN A 822 35.48 -10.77 -43.85
N ASN A 823 35.63 -10.14 -42.69
CA ASN A 823 35.22 -8.78 -42.41
C ASN A 823 36.41 -8.01 -41.78
N PRO A 824 36.69 -6.76 -42.18
CA PRO A 824 37.80 -5.97 -41.61
C PRO A 824 37.68 -5.73 -40.10
N ASN A 825 36.48 -5.84 -39.53
CA ASN A 825 36.25 -5.71 -38.10
C ASN A 825 36.48 -7.03 -37.33
N VAL A 826 36.91 -8.11 -37.98
CA VAL A 826 37.15 -9.41 -37.33
C VAL A 826 38.63 -9.77 -37.39
N SER A 827 39.23 -9.96 -36.22
CA SER A 827 40.56 -10.51 -36.01
C SER A 827 40.46 -11.92 -35.44
N ILE A 828 41.25 -12.85 -35.96
CA ILE A 828 41.20 -14.27 -35.59
C ILE A 828 42.57 -14.74 -35.09
N CYS A 829 42.61 -15.13 -33.82
CA CYS A 829 43.77 -15.73 -33.17
C CYS A 829 43.58 -17.26 -33.08
N ALA A 830 44.51 -18.02 -33.66
CA ALA A 830 44.44 -19.48 -33.66
C ALA A 830 45.30 -20.10 -32.55
N LEU A 831 44.65 -20.95 -31.76
CA LEU A 831 45.30 -21.79 -30.76
C LEU A 831 45.85 -23.06 -31.40
N LYS A 832 47.12 -23.37 -31.10
CA LYS A 832 47.77 -24.65 -31.48
C LYS A 832 47.23 -25.84 -30.70
N LYS A 833 46.79 -25.63 -29.46
CA LYS A 833 46.18 -26.65 -28.59
C LYS A 833 44.85 -26.15 -28.06
N PRO A 834 43.80 -26.99 -28.02
CA PRO A 834 42.51 -26.58 -27.50
C PRO A 834 42.61 -26.30 -25.99
N LYS A 835 42.24 -25.08 -25.57
CA LYS A 835 41.92 -24.76 -24.17
C LYS A 835 40.42 -24.99 -23.93
N HIS A 836 40.00 -25.33 -22.71
CA HIS A 836 38.61 -25.73 -22.44
C HIS A 836 37.73 -24.66 -21.80
N TYR A 837 38.26 -23.55 -21.30
CA TYR A 837 37.44 -22.45 -20.78
C TYR A 837 36.79 -21.65 -21.91
N LYS A 838 35.70 -20.94 -21.58
CA LYS A 838 34.97 -20.04 -22.48
C LYS A 838 34.61 -18.77 -21.72
N PHE A 839 34.87 -17.64 -22.34
CA PHE A 839 34.41 -16.36 -21.84
C PHE A 839 34.34 -15.35 -22.97
N TYR A 840 33.56 -14.30 -22.73
CA TYR A 840 33.41 -13.19 -23.65
C TYR A 840 33.63 -11.88 -22.90
N ILE A 841 34.28 -10.91 -23.55
CA ILE A 841 34.41 -9.55 -23.02
C ILE A 841 33.70 -8.60 -23.98
N ILE A 842 32.67 -7.92 -23.48
CA ILE A 842 31.87 -6.96 -24.24
C ILE A 842 32.34 -5.55 -23.89
N ASP A 843 32.66 -4.77 -24.92
CA ASP A 843 33.03 -3.35 -24.85
C ASP A 843 34.10 -3.04 -23.78
N ARG A 844 35.00 -4.01 -23.52
CA ARG A 844 36.07 -3.97 -22.51
C ARG A 844 35.59 -3.65 -21.09
N ARG A 845 34.33 -3.95 -20.78
CA ARG A 845 33.69 -3.58 -19.51
C ARG A 845 32.89 -4.70 -18.87
N ILE A 846 32.44 -5.66 -19.67
CA ILE A 846 31.57 -6.73 -19.19
C ILE A 846 32.24 -8.06 -19.51
N LEU A 847 32.57 -8.82 -18.46
CA LEU A 847 33.02 -10.19 -18.55
C LEU A 847 31.81 -11.13 -18.46
N VAL A 848 31.67 -12.01 -19.45
CA VAL A 848 30.68 -13.08 -19.47
C VAL A 848 31.40 -14.41 -19.33
N ASN A 849 31.38 -14.96 -18.12
CA ASN A 849 31.88 -16.30 -17.84
C ASN A 849 30.79 -17.32 -18.16
N THR A 850 31.10 -18.34 -18.97
CA THR A 850 30.06 -19.23 -19.50
C THR A 850 30.58 -20.62 -19.86
N SER A 851 29.66 -21.58 -19.93
CA SER A 851 29.92 -22.89 -20.54
C SER A 851 29.66 -22.92 -22.07
N GLN A 852 29.04 -21.87 -22.62
CA GLN A 852 28.62 -21.80 -24.03
C GLN A 852 29.81 -21.58 -24.97
N ASN A 853 30.00 -22.52 -25.91
CA ASN A 853 30.85 -22.29 -27.08
C ASN A 853 30.08 -21.50 -28.17
N LEU A 854 30.75 -20.99 -29.19
CA LEU A 854 30.10 -20.45 -30.40
C LEU A 854 29.65 -21.57 -31.35
N SER A 855 29.38 -22.75 -30.81
CA SER A 855 28.84 -23.91 -31.51
C SER A 855 27.67 -24.47 -30.72
N ASN A 856 26.65 -24.97 -31.40
CA ASN A 856 25.44 -25.50 -30.80
C ASN A 856 24.83 -24.51 -29.81
N LEU A 857 24.52 -23.30 -30.30
CA LEU A 857 23.94 -22.23 -29.50
C LEU A 857 22.60 -22.64 -28.88
N SER A 858 21.92 -23.64 -29.43
CA SER A 858 20.68 -24.17 -28.84
C SER A 858 20.87 -24.81 -27.44
N SER A 859 22.08 -25.16 -27.02
CA SER A 859 22.33 -25.87 -25.75
C SER A 859 22.10 -24.99 -24.49
N ILE A 860 21.69 -25.63 -23.39
CA ILE A 860 21.56 -24.98 -22.08
C ILE A 860 22.95 -24.81 -21.46
N ASN A 861 23.28 -23.58 -21.10
CA ASN A 861 24.58 -23.18 -20.60
C ASN A 861 24.47 -22.25 -19.40
N ASN A 862 25.54 -22.19 -18.63
CA ASN A 862 25.68 -21.26 -17.52
C ASN A 862 26.17 -19.92 -18.05
N PHE A 863 25.66 -18.82 -17.52
CA PHE A 863 26.12 -17.46 -17.81
C PHE A 863 26.26 -16.71 -16.48
N ARG A 864 27.44 -16.11 -16.27
CA ARG A 864 27.71 -15.19 -15.17
C ARG A 864 28.26 -13.90 -15.76
N ILE A 865 27.63 -12.79 -15.42
CA ILE A 865 27.91 -11.47 -15.99
C ILE A 865 28.56 -10.61 -14.90
N GLN A 866 29.67 -9.97 -15.21
CA GLN A 866 30.43 -9.16 -14.26
C GLN A 866 30.93 -7.87 -14.90
N CYS A 867 30.88 -6.76 -14.16
CA CYS A 867 31.61 -5.56 -14.51
C CYS A 867 33.10 -5.78 -14.25
N ILE A 868 33.94 -5.38 -15.19
CA ILE A 868 35.40 -5.36 -15.08
C ILE A 868 35.92 -3.99 -15.48
N LYS A 869 37.10 -3.62 -14.98
CA LYS A 869 37.74 -2.37 -15.42
C LYS A 869 38.38 -2.57 -16.80
N PRO A 870 38.53 -1.52 -17.61
CA PRO A 870 39.18 -1.61 -18.91
C PRO A 870 40.61 -2.19 -18.83
N GLU A 871 41.35 -1.89 -17.76
CA GLU A 871 42.71 -2.41 -17.58
C GLU A 871 42.71 -3.93 -17.33
N ASP A 872 41.72 -4.42 -16.57
CA ASP A 872 41.53 -5.84 -16.33
C ASP A 872 41.13 -6.55 -17.63
N ALA A 873 40.22 -5.95 -18.40
CA ALA A 873 39.82 -6.45 -19.72
C ALA A 873 41.03 -6.60 -20.65
N GLU A 874 41.89 -5.57 -20.75
CA GLU A 874 43.10 -5.62 -21.56
C GLU A 874 44.11 -6.66 -21.06
N SER A 875 44.17 -6.89 -19.74
CA SER A 875 45.00 -7.94 -19.15
C SER A 875 44.51 -9.33 -19.58
N TYR A 876 43.20 -9.58 -19.50
CA TYR A 876 42.59 -10.83 -19.99
C TYR A 876 42.79 -11.03 -21.50
N GLU A 877 42.56 -9.99 -22.30
CA GLU A 877 42.75 -10.04 -23.76
C GLU A 877 44.20 -10.37 -24.12
N ARG A 878 45.17 -9.66 -23.53
CA ARG A 878 46.60 -9.86 -23.81
C ARG A 878 47.08 -11.25 -23.43
N ALA A 879 46.75 -11.72 -22.23
CA ALA A 879 47.18 -13.02 -21.74
C ALA A 879 46.78 -14.17 -22.68
N GLU A 880 45.62 -14.06 -23.33
CA GLU A 880 45.17 -15.09 -24.28
C GLU A 880 45.73 -14.90 -25.70
N ILE A 881 45.99 -13.66 -26.13
CA ILE A 881 46.56 -13.39 -27.45
C ILE A 881 48.05 -13.77 -27.51
N GLU A 882 48.81 -13.55 -26.44
CA GLU A 882 50.25 -13.90 -26.37
C GLU A 882 50.52 -15.40 -26.59
N ASP A 883 49.54 -16.25 -26.27
CA ASP A 883 49.59 -17.71 -26.45
C ASP A 883 49.16 -18.18 -27.86
N CYS A 884 48.82 -17.26 -28.78
CA CYS A 884 48.22 -17.58 -30.09
C CYS A 884 49.08 -17.16 -31.29
N ASP A 885 48.89 -17.84 -32.43
CA ASP A 885 49.36 -17.34 -33.72
C ASP A 885 48.25 -16.49 -34.38
N TYR A 886 48.60 -15.30 -34.85
CA TYR A 886 47.66 -14.41 -35.55
C TYR A 886 47.39 -14.94 -36.97
N VAL A 887 46.14 -15.27 -37.28
CA VAL A 887 45.75 -15.76 -38.62
C VAL A 887 45.37 -14.61 -39.54
N ARG A 888 44.82 -13.54 -38.95
CA ARG A 888 44.45 -12.26 -39.57
C ARG A 888 44.07 -11.29 -38.45
#